data_AF-A0A812IR71-F1
#
_entry.id   AF-A0A812IR71-F1
#
_cell.length_a   1.000
_cell.length_b   1.000
_cell.length_c   1.000
_cell.angle_alpha   90.00
_cell.angle_beta   90.00
_cell.angle_gamma   90.00
#
_symmetry.space_group_name_H-M   'P 1'
#
loop_
_entity.id
_entity.type
_entity.pdbx_description
1 polymer ?
#
loop_
_entity_poly.entity_id
_entity_poly.type
_entity_poly.pdbx_seq_one_letter_code
_entity_poly.pdbx_strand_id
1 'polypeptide(L)'
;MTTKPTQLSRDLWIDSRQTSIPITLVKPVSGNQPAPLVILIHGHGGTRHEAGGFTQVAQALAQQGIASVRMDFPGCGDSKESFAQNNLSNMLADIAAAHQYAETELAIDSSRIGALGFSMGGRLALLYSQAMPVKSMALWAPAATDGAVSLVEMFGGQSGYVQMKRRAEQDGAVPFTTSWGQQQLLGHQFFTDIENSQPSSAIKQFSGNLFVLYGSLDQVVKPSVPQAVYQQAIQARDWHTCPDAVVFFQERGDIMRDVVSIPMIWVASLVAALTGLLTPSHGFSAQAGSEFGDLYAANCAVCHGEKLEGAAQGAPLLGVELKHGQNVEQLITSISDGFPTQGMPAWRDTLTLQEIKSLALWISENRSGLLYSDFKIDSELQIPAAVQHSEHHNFVITTVAEHIDPLPFSIAPLPDGQILVTEKMRGLRIVSTDGSLSPLITGTPATYGDARTGGGGLEYGMGWLLDVALHPDYENNGWVYLHYTDRCENCNDISREMQRPVSMNALVRGRIEDNRWVDEQIIWKADLAYYSPASDVAAGGRIAFDPDGFVFLSIGMQSIDLIQDLSAPHGKILRLHDDGRIPADNPFIDHPTANKAIWSYGHRSPQGLEFDPIERKLWETEHGPRGGDEVNLLLPGHNYGWPAFSKGQNYNGSQVSWGKKQGIELELKDIDQPVVDLTPSPAVSSFVLYEAAAFPAWKHQFLVGSLKAADVYRLKIVDNKLIEQEMLIRDLARIRDIEVDPNGHILLLLEHASGGRIVRISPATEGQQTAAAAPPASSEKIMGRIEGKVAIITGGASGIGRGCAERLSAEGATVVVTDIDTTLGEQTVANIVKAGGKAEFIKHDVTSESDWVDVVEQTVARHGGLNILVNNAGIGIGGSIVDMTLEDWQRQQAINLDGVFLGIKYAIPAMRDAGSGSIINMSSVAGLKGAANLAAYNATKGGVRLLTKGVALECAQSRWPIRVNSVHPGVIDTPIWTKVNPEYFEEGENAVDVEAMATLGVPTGEVGYPLDIANGVLFLASDESRYITGTELVIDGGLSA
;
A
#
# COMPACT_ATOMS: atom_id res chain seq x y z
N MET A 1 36.81 -30.45 -8.38
CA MET A 1 37.40 -30.98 -7.14
C MET A 1 36.92 -30.12 -5.97
N THR A 2 36.80 -30.69 -4.77
CA THR A 2 36.35 -29.97 -3.57
C THR A 2 37.52 -29.31 -2.84
N THR A 3 37.46 -28.00 -2.66
CA THR A 3 38.27 -27.28 -1.66
C THR A 3 37.35 -26.39 -0.82
N LYS A 4 37.07 -26.80 0.41
CA LYS A 4 36.53 -25.89 1.42
C LYS A 4 37.57 -24.78 1.65
N PRO A 5 37.21 -23.49 1.72
CA PRO A 5 38.06 -22.50 2.36
C PRO A 5 38.07 -22.78 3.87
N THR A 6 39.00 -23.62 4.33
CA THR A 6 39.17 -23.93 5.75
C THR A 6 39.83 -22.75 6.47
N GLN A 7 39.03 -21.73 6.79
CA GLN A 7 39.34 -20.85 7.92
C GLN A 7 39.34 -21.71 9.19
N LEU A 8 40.46 -21.75 9.89
CA LEU A 8 40.53 -22.39 11.21
C LEU A 8 39.96 -21.41 12.24
N SER A 9 38.65 -21.45 12.43
CA SER A 9 37.99 -20.93 13.63
C SER A 9 38.43 -21.77 14.83
N ARG A 10 39.03 -21.14 15.84
CA ARG A 10 39.53 -21.83 17.05
C ARG A 10 38.87 -21.21 18.29
N ASP A 11 38.01 -21.99 18.92
CA ASP A 11 37.37 -21.63 20.19
C ASP A 11 38.35 -21.79 21.35
N LEU A 12 38.42 -20.76 22.18
CA LEU A 12 39.48 -20.54 23.15
C LEU A 12 38.95 -19.88 24.42
N TRP A 13 39.83 -19.80 25.40
CA TRP A 13 39.65 -19.02 26.63
C TRP A 13 40.93 -18.24 26.87
N ILE A 14 40.80 -16.98 27.26
CA ILE A 14 41.92 -16.08 27.61
C ILE A 14 41.73 -15.58 29.03
N ASP A 15 42.84 -15.37 29.75
CA ASP A 15 42.77 -14.85 31.11
C ASP A 15 42.85 -13.31 31.10
N SER A 16 41.84 -12.67 31.65
CA SER A 16 41.72 -11.21 31.80
C SER A 16 41.17 -10.91 33.18
N ARG A 17 41.64 -9.87 33.88
CA ARG A 17 41.11 -9.45 35.21
C ARG A 17 40.99 -10.57 36.27
N GLN A 18 41.76 -11.67 36.16
CA GLN A 18 41.64 -12.90 36.98
C GLN A 18 40.38 -13.76 36.71
N THR A 19 39.60 -13.43 35.67
CA THR A 19 38.56 -14.29 35.08
C THR A 19 39.06 -14.89 33.76
N SER A 20 38.33 -15.86 33.20
CA SER A 20 38.65 -16.49 31.92
C SER A 20 37.53 -16.21 30.93
N ILE A 21 37.85 -15.48 29.86
CA ILE A 21 36.91 -14.95 28.86
C ILE A 21 36.87 -15.89 27.65
N PRO A 22 35.68 -16.32 27.19
CA PRO A 22 35.57 -17.14 25.98
C PRO A 22 35.81 -16.29 24.73
N ILE A 23 36.66 -16.77 23.82
CA ILE A 23 36.86 -16.16 22.50
C ILE A 23 36.79 -17.19 21.37
N THR A 24 36.57 -16.72 20.15
CA THR A 24 36.70 -17.49 18.90
C THR A 24 37.60 -16.71 17.94
N LEU A 25 38.75 -17.29 17.61
CA LEU A 25 39.77 -16.70 16.73
C LEU A 25 39.55 -17.19 15.29
N VAL A 26 39.45 -16.29 14.31
CA VAL A 26 39.25 -16.64 12.88
C VAL A 26 40.39 -16.08 12.02
N LYS A 27 41.09 -16.98 11.31
CA LYS A 27 42.25 -16.65 10.47
C LYS A 27 41.86 -16.43 8.98
N PRO A 28 42.46 -15.46 8.27
CA PRO A 28 42.24 -15.26 6.83
C PRO A 28 42.57 -16.47 5.96
N VAL A 29 41.96 -16.56 4.77
CA VAL A 29 42.11 -17.70 3.85
C VAL A 29 43.45 -17.72 3.10
N SER A 30 44.12 -16.57 2.91
CA SER A 30 45.34 -16.50 2.09
C SER A 30 46.31 -15.37 2.49
N GLY A 31 47.50 -15.74 2.97
CA GLY A 31 48.64 -14.82 3.11
C GLY A 31 49.56 -15.12 4.28
N ASN A 32 50.89 -15.13 4.04
CA ASN A 32 51.93 -15.10 5.08
C ASN A 32 52.32 -13.65 5.45
N GLN A 33 51.44 -12.68 5.20
CA GLN A 33 51.66 -11.25 5.46
C GLN A 33 50.84 -10.81 6.68
N PRO A 34 51.30 -9.81 7.46
CA PRO A 34 50.54 -9.23 8.57
C PRO A 34 49.14 -8.76 8.14
N ALA A 35 48.12 -9.35 8.74
CA ALA A 35 46.71 -9.07 8.43
C ALA A 35 46.11 -8.01 9.38
N PRO A 36 45.17 -7.17 8.92
CA PRO A 36 44.36 -6.35 9.83
C PRO A 36 43.57 -7.23 10.82
N LEU A 37 43.27 -6.71 12.01
CA LEU A 37 42.52 -7.42 13.05
C LEU A 37 41.24 -6.67 13.43
N VAL A 38 40.11 -7.37 13.53
CA VAL A 38 38.86 -6.83 14.10
C VAL A 38 38.42 -7.64 15.31
N ILE A 39 38.23 -6.96 16.44
CA ILE A 39 37.69 -7.56 17.68
C ILE A 39 36.16 -7.37 17.68
N LEU A 40 35.42 -8.48 17.70
CA LEU A 40 33.95 -8.52 17.72
C LEU A 40 33.47 -8.78 19.15
N ILE A 41 32.82 -7.79 19.77
CA ILE A 41 32.30 -7.88 21.15
C ILE A 41 30.84 -8.34 21.07
N HIS A 42 30.61 -9.62 21.35
CA HIS A 42 29.30 -10.25 21.24
C HIS A 42 28.38 -9.90 22.42
N GLY A 43 27.15 -9.50 22.07
CA GLY A 43 26.12 -9.07 23.01
C GLY A 43 25.14 -10.17 23.40
N HIS A 44 23.93 -9.77 23.79
CA HIS A 44 22.90 -10.67 24.30
C HIS A 44 22.19 -11.41 23.15
N GLY A 45 22.11 -12.76 23.20
CA GLY A 45 21.27 -13.53 22.28
C GLY A 45 21.65 -15.00 22.05
N GLY A 46 22.95 -15.31 21.93
CA GLY A 46 23.42 -16.66 21.57
C GLY A 46 24.78 -17.03 22.15
N THR A 47 25.18 -18.30 21.97
CA THR A 47 26.53 -18.80 22.30
C THR A 47 27.51 -18.46 21.18
N ARG A 48 28.82 -18.62 21.41
CA ARG A 48 29.84 -18.49 20.34
C ARG A 48 29.63 -19.42 19.13
N HIS A 49 28.76 -20.42 19.25
CA HIS A 49 28.38 -21.37 18.21
C HIS A 49 27.07 -21.03 17.48
N GLU A 50 26.48 -19.85 17.72
CA GLU A 50 25.29 -19.40 16.99
C GLU A 50 25.53 -19.36 15.47
N ALA A 51 24.49 -19.62 14.69
CA ALA A 51 24.51 -19.51 13.23
C ALA A 51 24.30 -18.05 12.73
N GLY A 52 24.16 -17.09 13.64
CA GLY A 52 23.82 -15.68 13.39
C GLY A 52 24.98 -14.76 13.05
N GLY A 53 24.76 -13.46 13.22
CA GLY A 53 25.53 -12.37 12.61
C GLY A 53 27.04 -12.46 12.78
N PHE A 54 27.58 -12.47 13.99
CA PHE A 54 29.04 -12.38 14.17
C PHE A 54 29.81 -13.62 13.72
N THR A 55 29.19 -14.80 13.71
CA THR A 55 29.76 -16.00 13.07
C THR A 55 29.91 -15.81 11.55
N GLN A 56 28.93 -15.17 10.90
CA GLN A 56 28.97 -14.87 9.46
C GLN A 56 29.90 -13.69 9.13
N VAL A 57 29.89 -12.62 9.93
CA VAL A 57 30.78 -11.46 9.79
C VAL A 57 32.25 -11.88 9.92
N ALA A 58 32.60 -12.69 10.92
CA ALA A 58 33.97 -13.19 11.09
C ALA A 58 34.44 -14.00 9.87
N GLN A 59 33.56 -14.85 9.31
CA GLN A 59 33.85 -15.61 8.10
C GLN A 59 34.06 -14.71 6.87
N ALA A 60 33.26 -13.66 6.72
CA ALA A 60 33.36 -12.72 5.61
C ALA A 60 34.61 -11.83 5.71
N LEU A 61 34.95 -11.31 6.90
CA LEU A 61 36.20 -10.58 7.14
C LEU A 61 37.42 -11.42 6.74
N ALA A 62 37.46 -12.69 7.14
CA ALA A 62 38.54 -13.61 6.80
C ALA A 62 38.52 -14.08 5.32
N GLN A 63 37.44 -13.87 4.56
CA GLN A 63 37.45 -13.96 3.09
C GLN A 63 38.06 -12.70 2.45
N GLN A 64 37.97 -11.53 3.09
CA GLN A 64 38.57 -10.26 2.64
C GLN A 64 40.01 -10.04 3.15
N GLY A 65 40.66 -11.06 3.73
CA GLY A 65 42.03 -10.96 4.23
C GLY A 65 42.17 -10.40 5.66
N ILE A 66 41.06 -10.16 6.37
CA ILE A 66 41.03 -9.54 7.70
C ILE A 66 40.85 -10.63 8.78
N ALA A 67 41.73 -10.65 9.78
CA ALA A 67 41.60 -11.55 10.92
C ALA A 67 40.53 -11.03 11.90
N SER A 68 39.92 -11.92 12.69
CA SER A 68 39.01 -11.49 13.75
C SER A 68 39.08 -12.32 15.03
N VAL A 69 38.73 -11.67 16.15
CA VAL A 69 38.52 -12.29 17.46
C VAL A 69 37.11 -11.95 17.91
N ARG A 70 36.21 -12.94 17.95
CA ARG A 70 34.95 -12.81 18.71
C ARG A 70 35.25 -13.02 20.19
N MET A 71 34.65 -12.23 21.06
CA MET A 71 34.55 -12.48 22.51
C MET A 71 33.09 -12.41 22.95
N ASP A 72 32.68 -13.21 23.93
CA ASP A 72 31.38 -13.03 24.59
C ASP A 72 31.57 -12.28 25.92
N PHE A 73 30.81 -11.20 26.11
CA PHE A 73 30.97 -10.27 27.24
C PHE A 73 30.30 -10.79 28.55
N PRO A 74 30.62 -10.33 29.79
CA PRO A 74 30.01 -10.81 31.03
C PRO A 74 28.47 -10.86 31.00
N GLY A 75 27.94 -12.02 31.39
CA GLY A 75 26.53 -12.39 31.28
C GLY A 75 26.07 -12.88 29.89
N CYS A 76 26.82 -12.59 28.82
CA CYS A 76 26.47 -12.94 27.45
C CYS A 76 27.15 -14.24 26.98
N GLY A 77 26.46 -14.99 26.11
CA GLY A 77 26.98 -16.19 25.43
C GLY A 77 27.60 -17.23 26.36
N ASP A 78 28.83 -17.64 26.07
CA ASP A 78 29.57 -18.63 26.85
C ASP A 78 30.18 -18.06 28.15
N SER A 79 30.01 -16.76 28.42
CA SER A 79 30.66 -16.09 29.55
C SER A 79 30.10 -16.56 30.89
N LYS A 80 31.01 -16.88 31.83
CA LYS A 80 30.68 -17.37 33.18
C LYS A 80 30.66 -16.26 34.24
N GLU A 81 30.96 -15.03 33.83
CA GLU A 81 30.94 -13.87 34.71
C GLU A 81 29.53 -13.26 34.78
N SER A 82 29.13 -12.75 35.94
CA SER A 82 27.76 -12.24 36.18
C SER A 82 27.46 -10.97 35.39
N PHE A 83 26.20 -10.79 34.96
CA PHE A 83 25.71 -9.51 34.42
C PHE A 83 25.97 -8.32 35.35
N ALA A 84 26.06 -8.51 36.67
CA ALA A 84 26.44 -7.41 37.57
C ALA A 84 27.86 -6.84 37.32
N GLN A 85 28.69 -7.56 36.55
CA GLN A 85 30.02 -7.13 36.08
C GLN A 85 30.02 -6.61 34.62
N ASN A 86 28.84 -6.48 34.00
CA ASN A 86 28.65 -5.81 32.71
C ASN A 86 28.90 -4.30 32.86
N ASN A 87 30.13 -3.87 32.61
CA ASN A 87 30.55 -2.47 32.67
C ASN A 87 31.68 -2.20 31.66
N LEU A 88 31.89 -0.93 31.30
CA LEU A 88 32.88 -0.52 30.30
C LEU A 88 34.31 -0.86 30.74
N SER A 89 34.64 -0.61 32.01
CA SER A 89 35.98 -0.84 32.55
C SER A 89 36.43 -2.30 32.40
N ASN A 90 35.53 -3.26 32.62
CA ASN A 90 35.80 -4.67 32.39
C ASN A 90 36.02 -4.98 30.90
N MET A 91 35.17 -4.42 30.03
CA MET A 91 35.25 -4.59 28.57
C MET A 91 36.58 -4.14 27.98
N LEU A 92 37.09 -2.99 28.41
CA LEU A 92 38.35 -2.45 27.88
C LEU A 92 39.56 -3.32 28.27
N ALA A 93 39.53 -3.97 29.44
CA ALA A 93 40.54 -4.94 29.84
C ALA A 93 40.45 -6.24 29.02
N ASP A 94 39.23 -6.75 28.78
CA ASP A 94 39.01 -7.99 28.05
C ASP A 94 39.36 -7.83 26.55
N ILE A 95 39.08 -6.66 25.96
CA ILE A 95 39.55 -6.25 24.62
C ILE A 95 41.08 -6.22 24.57
N ALA A 96 41.74 -5.63 25.57
CA ALA A 96 43.21 -5.58 25.61
C ALA A 96 43.85 -6.97 25.73
N ALA A 97 43.27 -7.86 26.54
CA ALA A 97 43.71 -9.25 26.66
C ALA A 97 43.49 -10.03 25.34
N ALA A 98 42.34 -9.87 24.70
CA ALA A 98 42.02 -10.50 23.42
C ALA A 98 42.94 -10.02 22.28
N HIS A 99 43.28 -8.73 22.28
CA HIS A 99 44.25 -8.15 21.37
C HIS A 99 45.64 -8.76 21.55
N GLN A 100 46.17 -8.72 22.77
CA GLN A 100 47.49 -9.26 23.10
C GLN A 100 47.58 -10.76 22.77
N TYR A 101 46.51 -11.51 23.03
CA TYR A 101 46.43 -12.92 22.65
C TYR A 101 46.50 -13.11 21.13
N ALA A 102 45.74 -12.31 20.35
CA ALA A 102 45.78 -12.35 18.89
C ALA A 102 47.16 -12.01 18.33
N GLU A 103 47.88 -11.03 18.88
CA GLU A 103 49.27 -10.70 18.50
C GLU A 103 50.24 -11.89 18.67
N THR A 104 49.96 -12.82 19.60
CA THR A 104 50.81 -14.01 19.81
C THR A 104 50.44 -15.22 18.96
N GLU A 105 49.20 -15.31 18.48
CA GLU A 105 48.67 -16.47 17.72
C GLU A 105 48.47 -16.19 16.22
N LEU A 106 48.60 -14.92 15.79
CA LEU A 106 48.41 -14.47 14.42
C LEU A 106 49.55 -13.52 13.99
N ALA A 107 49.93 -13.58 12.72
CA ALA A 107 50.65 -12.48 12.09
C ALA A 107 49.66 -11.35 11.79
N ILE A 108 49.49 -10.40 12.72
CA ILE A 108 48.67 -9.20 12.51
C ILE A 108 49.50 -7.96 12.26
N ASP A 109 48.90 -7.00 11.58
CA ASP A 109 49.41 -5.65 11.43
C ASP A 109 48.86 -4.76 12.55
N SER A 110 49.68 -4.48 13.56
CA SER A 110 49.30 -3.66 14.71
C SER A 110 49.06 -2.18 14.37
N SER A 111 49.32 -1.75 13.12
CA SER A 111 48.91 -0.43 12.62
C SER A 111 47.50 -0.40 12.01
N ARG A 112 46.81 -1.57 11.94
CA ARG A 112 45.48 -1.76 11.33
C ARG A 112 44.59 -2.70 12.17
N ILE A 113 44.23 -2.26 13.37
CA ILE A 113 43.29 -2.96 14.27
C ILE A 113 41.94 -2.22 14.27
N GLY A 114 40.86 -2.88 14.66
CA GLY A 114 39.58 -2.26 14.99
C GLY A 114 38.82 -3.03 16.07
N ALA A 115 37.88 -2.36 16.73
CA ALA A 115 36.90 -2.99 17.63
C ALA A 115 35.48 -2.67 17.17
N LEU A 116 34.60 -3.67 17.28
CA LEU A 116 33.23 -3.68 16.78
C LEU A 116 32.36 -4.31 17.86
N GLY A 117 31.44 -3.55 18.45
CA GLY A 117 30.55 -4.04 19.52
C GLY A 117 29.08 -3.98 19.14
N PHE A 118 28.30 -4.95 19.60
CA PHE A 118 26.84 -4.91 19.50
C PHE A 118 26.24 -4.14 20.68
N SER A 119 25.17 -3.38 20.44
CA SER A 119 24.38 -2.72 21.49
C SER A 119 22.90 -3.01 21.30
N MET A 120 22.13 -2.97 22.38
CA MET A 120 20.73 -3.42 22.41
C MET A 120 19.79 -2.50 21.61
N GLY A 121 19.67 -2.76 20.30
CA GLY A 121 18.78 -2.04 19.39
C GLY A 121 19.39 -0.79 18.71
N GLY A 122 20.70 -0.76 18.45
CA GLY A 122 21.38 0.39 17.83
C GLY A 122 22.30 0.03 16.65
N ARG A 123 22.40 0.93 15.66
CA ARG A 123 23.28 0.83 14.47
C ARG A 123 24.77 0.85 14.86
N LEU A 124 25.62 0.20 14.06
CA LEU A 124 27.05 -0.06 14.33
C LEU A 124 28.01 1.09 13.93
N ALA A 125 29.09 1.26 14.69
CA ALA A 125 30.25 2.10 14.34
C ALA A 125 31.55 1.55 14.95
N LEU A 126 32.66 1.54 14.20
CA LEU A 126 33.99 1.19 14.71
C LEU A 126 34.83 2.45 14.98
N LEU A 127 35.76 2.36 15.93
CA LEU A 127 36.83 3.34 16.20
C LEU A 127 38.15 2.60 16.45
N TYR A 128 39.29 3.30 16.32
CA TYR A 128 40.64 2.74 16.44
C TYR A 128 41.61 3.68 17.18
N SER A 129 42.70 3.14 17.73
CA SER A 129 43.87 3.89 18.23
C SER A 129 45.16 3.17 17.84
N GLN A 130 46.10 3.88 17.20
CA GLN A 130 47.41 3.33 16.79
C GLN A 130 48.37 2.99 17.94
N ALA A 131 47.99 3.30 19.19
CA ALA A 131 48.60 2.73 20.39
C ALA A 131 47.54 2.65 21.49
N MET A 132 47.13 1.45 21.90
CA MET A 132 46.29 1.30 23.08
C MET A 132 47.14 1.58 24.34
N PRO A 133 46.72 2.53 25.19
CA PRO A 133 45.52 2.39 26.00
C PRO A 133 44.32 3.20 25.46
N VAL A 134 43.16 2.54 25.44
CA VAL A 134 41.92 2.95 24.78
C VAL A 134 41.62 4.47 24.85
N LYS A 135 41.82 5.14 23.71
CA LYS A 135 41.13 6.40 23.39
C LYS A 135 40.14 6.14 22.25
N SER A 136 38.87 6.35 22.56
CA SER A 136 37.71 6.16 21.71
C SER A 136 37.30 4.69 21.50
N MET A 137 36.02 4.42 21.81
CA MET A 137 35.30 3.15 21.60
C MET A 137 33.81 3.51 21.63
N ALA A 138 33.05 3.13 20.60
CA ALA A 138 31.66 3.54 20.46
C ALA A 138 30.70 2.50 21.07
N LEU A 139 30.29 2.70 22.32
CA LEU A 139 29.07 2.10 22.86
C LEU A 139 28.19 3.21 23.45
N TRP A 140 27.41 3.82 22.55
CA TRP A 140 26.39 4.80 22.88
C TRP A 140 25.21 4.60 21.92
N ALA A 141 24.14 3.97 22.40
CA ALA A 141 22.82 4.45 22.05
C ALA A 141 22.64 5.77 22.82
N PRO A 142 22.34 6.89 22.14
CA PRO A 142 21.25 6.92 21.17
C PRO A 142 21.48 7.71 19.87
N ALA A 143 20.43 7.73 19.05
CA ALA A 143 20.12 8.74 18.03
C ALA A 143 21.03 8.84 16.79
N ALA A 144 20.73 7.99 15.81
CA ALA A 144 20.81 8.36 14.39
C ALA A 144 19.48 7.93 13.73
N THR A 145 18.43 8.74 13.97
CA THR A 145 17.04 8.66 13.44
C THR A 145 16.49 7.27 13.13
N ASP A 146 15.71 6.72 14.09
CA ASP A 146 14.52 5.86 13.91
C ASP A 146 14.06 5.38 15.31
N GLY A 147 13.07 6.04 15.91
CA GLY A 147 12.38 5.64 17.16
C GLY A 147 13.19 5.55 18.48
N ALA A 148 14.51 5.44 18.44
CA ALA A 148 15.33 5.09 19.61
C ALA A 148 15.45 6.21 20.67
N VAL A 149 14.95 5.93 21.88
CA VAL A 149 15.09 6.77 23.08
C VAL A 149 16.51 6.75 23.66
N SER A 150 16.86 7.77 24.45
CA SER A 150 18.15 7.79 25.16
C SER A 150 18.22 6.73 26.27
N LEU A 151 19.42 6.27 26.63
CA LEU A 151 19.58 5.34 27.76
C LEU A 151 19.01 5.91 29.07
N VAL A 152 19.05 7.23 29.25
CA VAL A 152 18.43 7.93 30.39
C VAL A 152 16.90 7.87 30.30
N GLU A 153 16.32 8.05 29.11
CA GLU A 153 14.87 7.90 28.89
C GLU A 153 14.41 6.44 29.09
N MET A 154 15.21 5.44 28.70
CA MET A 154 14.93 4.02 28.95
C MET A 154 14.82 3.66 30.44
N PHE A 155 15.33 4.50 31.35
CA PHE A 155 15.17 4.34 32.78
C PHE A 155 14.02 5.18 33.37
N GLY A 156 13.20 5.86 32.56
CA GLY A 156 12.18 6.82 33.03
C GLY A 156 12.75 8.22 33.23
N GLY A 157 13.59 8.66 32.29
CA GLY A 157 14.25 9.97 32.30
C GLY A 157 15.28 10.16 33.42
N GLN A 158 15.78 11.39 33.55
CA GLN A 158 16.84 11.74 34.51
C GLN A 158 16.51 11.35 35.96
N SER A 159 15.25 11.43 36.35
CA SER A 159 14.74 11.01 37.66
C SER A 159 14.90 9.51 37.91
N GLY A 160 14.61 8.68 36.92
CA GLY A 160 14.70 7.22 37.02
C GLY A 160 16.14 6.72 36.96
N TYR A 161 16.97 7.31 36.09
CA TYR A 161 18.43 7.07 36.08
C TYR A 161 19.05 7.29 37.46
N VAL A 162 18.76 8.42 38.12
CA VAL A 162 19.28 8.74 39.47
C VAL A 162 18.77 7.78 40.54
N GLN A 163 17.54 7.28 40.43
CA GLN A 163 17.02 6.26 41.35
C GLN A 163 17.72 4.90 41.15
N MET A 164 17.88 4.46 39.91
CA MET A 164 18.55 3.20 39.59
C MET A 164 20.03 3.20 39.98
N LYS A 165 20.75 4.29 39.70
CA LYS A 165 22.14 4.47 40.16
C LYS A 165 22.25 4.38 41.69
N ARG A 166 21.44 5.16 42.42
CA ARG A 166 21.44 5.14 43.90
C ARG A 166 21.12 3.75 44.45
N ARG A 167 20.25 3.01 43.77
CA ARG A 167 19.92 1.64 44.16
C ARG A 167 21.08 0.68 43.89
N ALA A 168 21.79 0.81 42.76
CA ALA A 168 23.01 0.03 42.50
C ALA A 168 24.15 0.38 43.48
N GLU A 169 24.24 1.63 43.94
CA GLU A 169 25.16 2.05 45.02
C GLU A 169 24.84 1.42 46.39
N GLN A 170 23.56 1.10 46.66
CA GLN A 170 23.09 0.56 47.95
C GLN A 170 22.98 -0.97 47.96
N ASP A 171 22.35 -1.55 46.94
CA ASP A 171 22.10 -2.98 46.78
C ASP A 171 23.26 -3.71 46.05
N GLY A 172 24.28 -2.98 45.59
CA GLY A 172 25.43 -3.47 44.82
C GLY A 172 25.13 -3.67 43.32
N ALA A 173 23.91 -4.10 42.98
CA ALA A 173 23.37 -4.10 41.62
C ALA A 173 21.85 -3.91 41.63
N VAL A 174 21.31 -3.28 40.59
CA VAL A 174 19.87 -3.06 40.40
C VAL A 174 19.32 -3.93 39.26
N PRO A 175 18.18 -4.62 39.43
CA PRO A 175 17.52 -5.30 38.32
C PRO A 175 16.91 -4.29 37.35
N PHE A 176 17.13 -4.52 36.05
CA PHE A 176 16.55 -3.77 34.94
C PHE A 176 15.84 -4.75 34.00
N THR A 177 14.70 -4.35 33.44
CA THR A 177 14.05 -5.10 32.35
C THR A 177 14.13 -4.24 31.10
N THR A 178 14.68 -4.77 30.02
CA THR A 178 14.79 -4.04 28.75
C THR A 178 13.41 -3.79 28.14
N SER A 179 13.33 -2.86 27.18
CA SER A 179 12.13 -2.64 26.35
C SER A 179 11.69 -3.88 25.54
N TRP A 180 12.50 -4.94 25.54
CA TRP A 180 12.26 -6.22 24.86
C TRP A 180 11.98 -7.36 25.87
N GLY A 181 11.64 -7.02 27.13
CA GLY A 181 11.20 -7.96 28.16
C GLY A 181 12.29 -8.75 28.88
N GLN A 182 13.58 -8.55 28.56
CA GLN A 182 14.68 -9.32 29.15
C GLN A 182 15.18 -8.69 30.46
N GLN A 183 15.34 -9.51 31.51
CA GLN A 183 15.88 -9.04 32.79
C GLN A 183 17.42 -9.09 32.83
N GLN A 184 18.01 -8.06 33.41
CA GLN A 184 19.45 -7.85 33.56
C GLN A 184 19.75 -7.30 34.96
N LEU A 185 21.01 -7.36 35.40
CA LEU A 185 21.50 -6.78 36.65
C LEU A 185 22.59 -5.75 36.35
N LEU A 186 22.38 -4.50 36.73
CA LEU A 186 23.31 -3.39 36.50
C LEU A 186 24.04 -3.05 37.80
N GLY A 187 25.34 -3.35 37.87
CA GLY A 187 26.18 -3.05 39.04
C GLY A 187 26.53 -1.56 39.17
N HIS A 188 26.96 -1.11 40.34
CA HIS A 188 27.37 0.30 40.56
C HIS A 188 28.35 0.83 39.49
N GLN A 189 29.36 0.02 39.11
CA GLN A 189 30.40 0.41 38.15
C GLN A 189 29.84 0.78 36.77
N PHE A 190 28.71 0.19 36.34
CA PHE A 190 28.06 0.52 35.06
C PHE A 190 27.64 2.01 35.01
N PHE A 191 27.04 2.52 36.08
CA PHE A 191 26.62 3.92 36.16
C PHE A 191 27.83 4.86 36.28
N THR A 192 28.83 4.49 37.08
CA THR A 192 30.09 5.22 37.22
C THR A 192 30.85 5.31 35.90
N ASP A 193 30.90 4.23 35.12
CA ASP A 193 31.52 4.22 33.79
C ASP A 193 30.78 5.13 32.79
N ILE A 194 29.44 5.15 32.81
CA ILE A 194 28.63 6.03 31.97
C ILE A 194 28.92 7.50 32.27
N GLU A 195 28.91 7.91 33.55
CA GLU A 195 29.15 9.31 33.94
C GLU A 195 30.57 9.79 33.65
N ASN A 196 31.56 8.90 33.72
CA ASN A 196 32.95 9.21 33.40
C ASN A 196 33.28 9.05 31.89
N SER A 197 32.37 8.45 31.10
CA SER A 197 32.54 8.35 29.66
C SER A 197 32.43 9.73 28.99
N GLN A 198 33.31 10.00 28.03
CA GLN A 198 33.20 11.16 27.13
C GLN A 198 33.33 10.71 25.68
N PRO A 199 32.29 10.06 25.10
CA PRO A 199 32.38 9.49 23.76
C PRO A 199 32.75 10.54 22.70
N SER A 200 32.12 11.72 22.77
CA SER A 200 32.39 12.87 21.89
C SER A 200 33.82 13.40 22.02
N SER A 201 34.34 13.58 23.23
CA SER A 201 35.72 14.00 23.48
C SER A 201 36.74 13.00 22.93
N ALA A 202 36.41 11.71 22.97
CA ALA A 202 37.28 10.65 22.47
C ALA A 202 37.24 10.56 20.93
N ILE A 203 36.05 10.64 20.34
CA ILE A 203 35.85 10.71 18.88
C ILE A 203 36.57 11.94 18.28
N LYS A 204 36.45 13.13 18.90
CA LYS A 204 37.15 14.35 18.45
C LYS A 204 38.68 14.30 18.63
N GLN A 205 39.24 13.21 19.16
CA GLN A 205 40.69 12.94 19.22
C GLN A 205 41.14 11.85 18.23
N PHE A 206 40.25 11.30 17.41
CA PHE A 206 40.58 10.33 16.38
C PHE A 206 41.13 11.00 15.11
N SER A 207 42.14 10.40 14.50
CA SER A 207 42.80 10.90 13.28
C SER A 207 43.16 9.78 12.29
N GLY A 208 42.52 8.62 12.42
CA GLY A 208 42.72 7.45 11.55
C GLY A 208 41.55 7.23 10.59
N ASN A 209 41.55 6.06 9.95
CA ASN A 209 40.51 5.69 8.99
C ASN A 209 39.35 4.98 9.70
N LEU A 210 38.13 5.47 9.45
CA LEU A 210 36.90 4.93 10.01
C LEU A 210 36.34 3.83 9.12
N PHE A 211 35.85 2.74 9.72
CA PHE A 211 35.09 1.70 9.03
C PHE A 211 33.68 1.65 9.62
N VAL A 212 32.66 1.61 8.78
CA VAL A 212 31.25 1.64 9.20
C VAL A 212 30.49 0.54 8.47
N LEU A 213 29.74 -0.25 9.25
CA LEU A 213 28.87 -1.31 8.76
C LEU A 213 27.43 -0.95 9.08
N TYR A 214 26.54 -1.02 8.09
CA TYR A 214 25.14 -0.66 8.22
C TYR A 214 24.24 -1.84 7.86
N GLY A 215 23.22 -2.08 8.70
CA GLY A 215 22.24 -3.16 8.53
C GLY A 215 21.27 -3.21 9.71
N SER A 216 20.08 -3.74 9.46
CA SER A 216 19.00 -3.90 10.45
C SER A 216 18.74 -5.35 10.89
N LEU A 217 19.43 -6.32 10.28
CA LEU A 217 19.27 -7.77 10.49
C LEU A 217 20.62 -8.50 10.35
N ASP A 218 20.70 -9.76 10.80
CA ASP A 218 21.88 -10.65 10.78
C ASP A 218 22.33 -11.09 9.35
N GLN A 219 22.70 -10.16 8.47
CA GLN A 219 23.23 -10.48 7.14
C GLN A 219 24.45 -9.64 6.74
N VAL A 220 25.32 -10.22 5.90
CA VAL A 220 26.59 -9.62 5.47
C VAL A 220 26.50 -9.14 4.01
N VAL A 221 26.83 -7.88 3.79
CA VAL A 221 26.80 -7.19 2.49
C VAL A 221 28.19 -7.19 1.81
N LYS A 222 28.25 -7.06 0.47
CA LYS A 222 29.50 -7.04 -0.32
C LYS A 222 29.73 -5.70 -1.06
N PRO A 223 30.98 -5.34 -1.41
CA PRO A 223 31.31 -4.00 -1.93
C PRO A 223 31.09 -3.81 -3.44
N SER A 224 30.56 -2.65 -3.87
CA SER A 224 30.74 -2.14 -5.25
C SER A 224 30.45 -0.64 -5.55
N VAL A 225 29.71 0.13 -4.74
CA VAL A 225 29.29 1.51 -5.09
C VAL A 225 29.66 2.56 -4.00
N PRO A 226 30.53 3.58 -4.23
CA PRO A 226 31.11 4.35 -3.11
C PRO A 226 30.61 5.80 -2.86
N GLN A 227 30.05 6.50 -3.85
CA GLN A 227 30.23 7.97 -3.91
C GLN A 227 29.25 8.84 -3.09
N ALA A 228 27.97 8.46 -2.97
CA ALA A 228 26.91 9.38 -2.51
C ALA A 228 26.92 9.64 -0.99
N VAL A 229 26.98 8.57 -0.18
CA VAL A 229 26.87 8.66 1.29
C VAL A 229 28.05 9.41 1.93
N TYR A 230 29.22 9.39 1.27
CA TYR A 230 30.41 10.16 1.68
C TYR A 230 30.13 11.67 1.74
N GLN A 231 29.27 12.20 0.88
CA GLN A 231 28.93 13.64 0.86
C GLN A 231 28.03 14.04 2.04
N GLN A 232 27.02 13.24 2.39
CA GLN A 232 26.13 13.54 3.51
C GLN A 232 26.88 13.55 4.86
N ALA A 233 27.82 12.61 5.06
CA ALA A 233 28.62 12.56 6.28
C ALA A 233 29.44 13.84 6.54
N ILE A 234 29.88 14.53 5.49
CA ILE A 234 30.66 15.79 5.58
C ILE A 234 29.75 16.99 5.89
N GLN A 235 28.48 16.96 5.48
CA GLN A 235 27.55 18.10 5.67
C GLN A 235 27.11 18.32 7.14
N ALA A 236 27.38 17.38 8.05
CA ALA A 236 27.08 17.49 9.48
C ALA A 236 27.93 18.53 10.26
N ARG A 237 28.86 19.24 9.59
CA ARG A 237 29.55 20.49 9.99
C ARG A 237 30.33 20.59 11.33
N ASP A 238 30.31 19.61 12.22
CA ASP A 238 31.11 19.64 13.48
C ASP A 238 32.17 18.51 13.61
N TRP A 239 32.50 17.89 12.47
CA TRP A 239 33.48 16.81 12.35
C TRP A 239 34.64 17.25 11.46
N HIS A 240 35.88 17.12 11.94
CA HIS A 240 37.07 17.38 11.12
C HIS A 240 37.36 16.14 10.24
N THR A 241 37.79 16.39 9.00
CA THR A 241 37.83 15.37 7.93
C THR A 241 38.87 14.27 8.14
N CYS A 242 38.42 13.03 8.33
CA CYS A 242 39.26 11.83 8.15
C CYS A 242 39.38 11.51 6.64
N PRO A 243 40.58 11.40 6.05
CA PRO A 243 40.72 11.26 4.59
C PRO A 243 40.18 9.96 3.98
N ASP A 244 40.56 8.78 4.51
CA ASP A 244 40.38 7.49 3.80
C ASP A 244 39.41 6.51 4.51
N ALA A 245 38.18 6.96 4.78
CA ALA A 245 37.12 6.07 5.28
C ALA A 245 36.57 5.14 4.18
N VAL A 246 36.17 3.92 4.55
CA VAL A 246 35.61 2.90 3.63
C VAL A 246 34.26 2.40 4.14
N VAL A 247 33.25 2.33 3.26
CA VAL A 247 31.84 2.05 3.59
C VAL A 247 31.21 1.15 2.52
N PHE A 248 30.29 0.25 2.90
CA PHE A 248 29.64 -0.72 2.00
C PHE A 248 28.11 -0.78 2.19
N PHE A 249 27.35 -0.91 1.10
CA PHE A 249 25.88 -1.03 1.05
C PHE A 249 25.43 -1.92 -0.13
N GLN A 250 24.16 -2.35 -0.17
CA GLN A 250 23.53 -3.05 -1.29
C GLN A 250 22.00 -2.78 -1.33
N GLU A 251 21.45 -2.69 -2.55
CA GLU A 251 20.00 -2.74 -2.86
C GLU A 251 19.61 -4.08 -3.55
N ARG A 252 18.31 -4.29 -3.78
CA ARG A 252 17.81 -5.35 -4.68
C ARG A 252 17.68 -4.80 -6.11
N GLY A 253 17.95 -5.64 -7.11
CA GLY A 253 17.95 -5.26 -8.52
C GLY A 253 16.56 -5.09 -9.15
N ASP A 254 16.44 -4.74 -10.43
CA ASP A 254 17.45 -4.66 -11.51
C ASP A 254 17.29 -3.32 -12.31
N ILE A 255 18.18 -2.85 -13.20
CA ILE A 255 18.41 -3.35 -14.58
C ILE A 255 19.60 -2.63 -15.30
N MET A 256 20.37 -3.43 -16.09
CA MET A 256 21.22 -3.15 -17.29
C MET A 256 22.37 -2.08 -17.38
N ARG A 257 23.53 -2.58 -17.87
CA ARG A 257 24.35 -2.22 -19.08
C ARG A 257 24.47 -0.74 -19.53
N ASP A 258 25.58 -0.26 -20.11
CA ASP A 258 26.67 -0.88 -20.92
C ASP A 258 27.85 0.16 -21.06
N VAL A 259 28.90 0.15 -21.92
CA VAL A 259 29.53 -0.67 -23.01
C VAL A 259 31.08 -0.50 -22.82
N VAL A 260 31.95 -1.40 -23.34
CA VAL A 260 33.19 -1.10 -24.14
C VAL A 260 34.15 -2.34 -24.29
N SER A 261 34.21 -2.88 -25.52
CA SER A 261 35.29 -3.65 -26.21
C SER A 261 36.01 -4.90 -25.60
N ILE A 262 35.65 -6.12 -26.11
CA ILE A 262 36.40 -6.96 -27.11
C ILE A 262 37.88 -7.40 -26.79
N PRO A 263 38.38 -8.65 -27.10
CA PRO A 263 37.85 -9.75 -27.95
C PRO A 263 37.89 -11.24 -27.44
N MET A 264 37.11 -12.09 -28.13
CA MET A 264 37.40 -13.47 -28.61
C MET A 264 37.19 -14.79 -27.80
N ILE A 265 36.44 -15.70 -28.47
CA ILE A 265 36.50 -17.19 -28.54
C ILE A 265 35.51 -18.06 -27.70
N TRP A 266 34.67 -18.80 -28.47
CA TRP A 266 33.98 -20.11 -28.34
C TRP A 266 34.21 -21.01 -27.09
N VAL A 267 33.32 -21.94 -26.66
CA VAL A 267 32.22 -22.72 -27.32
C VAL A 267 31.04 -22.92 -26.31
N ALA A 268 29.81 -23.22 -26.79
CA ALA A 268 28.61 -23.51 -25.99
C ALA A 268 28.44 -24.99 -25.55
N SER A 269 27.56 -25.28 -24.57
CA SER A 269 26.59 -26.42 -24.56
C SER A 269 25.72 -26.53 -23.28
N LEU A 270 24.46 -26.96 -23.46
CA LEU A 270 23.50 -27.68 -22.57
C LEU A 270 23.42 -27.32 -21.06
N VAL A 271 22.29 -26.94 -20.45
CA VAL A 271 20.88 -27.47 -20.36
C VAL A 271 20.58 -28.13 -18.99
N ALA A 272 19.53 -27.60 -18.34
CA ALA A 272 18.67 -28.16 -17.29
C ALA A 272 19.26 -28.90 -16.07
N ALA A 273 19.12 -28.28 -14.88
CA ALA A 273 18.35 -28.85 -13.75
C ALA A 273 18.06 -27.80 -12.66
N LEU A 274 17.07 -28.08 -11.80
CA LEU A 274 16.83 -27.48 -10.47
C LEU A 274 16.36 -26.01 -10.39
N THR A 275 15.13 -25.79 -10.84
CA THR A 275 14.02 -25.15 -10.09
C THR A 275 14.33 -24.51 -8.72
N GLY A 276 13.91 -23.25 -8.50
CA GLY A 276 13.95 -22.63 -7.16
C GLY A 276 13.37 -21.21 -7.04
N LEU A 277 12.04 -21.08 -7.07
CA LEU A 277 11.23 -19.99 -6.48
C LEU A 277 11.72 -18.52 -6.63
N LEU A 278 11.11 -17.79 -7.57
CA LEU A 278 10.82 -16.37 -7.39
C LEU A 278 9.32 -16.12 -7.62
N THR A 279 8.67 -15.58 -6.60
CA THR A 279 7.37 -14.90 -6.68
C THR A 279 7.51 -13.63 -5.84
N PRO A 280 7.32 -12.42 -6.41
CA PRO A 280 7.36 -11.19 -5.62
C PRO A 280 6.16 -11.20 -4.66
N SER A 281 6.44 -11.06 -3.37
CA SER A 281 5.43 -10.94 -2.32
C SER A 281 5.21 -9.47 -1.99
N HIS A 282 4.12 -8.89 -2.50
CA HIS A 282 3.61 -7.61 -2.02
C HIS A 282 3.09 -7.79 -0.59
N GLY A 283 3.95 -7.49 0.38
CA GLY A 283 3.69 -7.73 1.80
C GLY A 283 3.01 -6.55 2.47
N PHE A 284 1.68 -6.58 2.58
CA PHE A 284 0.97 -5.72 3.51
C PHE A 284 1.49 -5.94 4.93
N SER A 285 2.04 -4.89 5.54
CA SER A 285 2.66 -4.95 6.86
C SER A 285 1.85 -4.13 7.86
N ALA A 286 1.02 -4.79 8.67
CA ALA A 286 0.34 -4.15 9.79
C ALA A 286 1.36 -3.56 10.79
N GLN A 287 1.15 -2.31 11.20
CA GLN A 287 2.13 -1.50 11.92
C GLN A 287 2.07 -1.72 13.45
N ALA A 288 2.61 -2.85 13.90
CA ALA A 288 2.86 -3.11 15.32
C ALA A 288 3.87 -2.08 15.90
N GLY A 289 3.64 -1.58 17.12
CA GLY A 289 4.45 -0.53 17.74
C GLY A 289 4.08 0.90 17.31
N SER A 290 2.83 1.12 16.91
CA SER A 290 2.22 2.46 16.79
C SER A 290 1.21 2.64 17.92
N GLU A 291 1.00 3.87 18.43
CA GLU A 291 0.07 4.16 19.53
C GLU A 291 -1.34 3.57 19.31
N PHE A 292 -1.80 3.54 18.05
CA PHE A 292 -3.08 2.94 17.66
C PHE A 292 -3.01 1.41 17.49
N GLY A 293 -1.88 0.89 17.01
CA GLY A 293 -1.61 -0.55 16.97
C GLY A 293 -1.49 -1.16 18.36
N ASP A 294 -0.95 -0.42 19.33
CA ASP A 294 -0.84 -0.83 20.73
C ASP A 294 -2.21 -0.78 21.43
N LEU A 295 -3.02 0.25 21.16
CA LEU A 295 -4.42 0.33 21.59
C LEU A 295 -5.25 -0.82 21.00
N TYR A 296 -5.01 -1.20 19.74
CA TYR A 296 -5.63 -2.36 19.10
C TYR A 296 -5.12 -3.69 19.67
N ALA A 297 -3.81 -3.81 19.94
CA ALA A 297 -3.21 -5.01 20.50
C ALA A 297 -3.73 -5.32 21.91
N ALA A 298 -3.89 -4.28 22.74
CA ALA A 298 -4.38 -4.41 24.11
C ALA A 298 -5.86 -4.81 24.21
N ASN A 299 -6.69 -4.47 23.21
CA ASN A 299 -8.15 -4.61 23.30
C ASN A 299 -8.74 -5.61 22.27
N CYS A 300 -8.25 -5.61 21.03
CA CYS A 300 -8.91 -6.26 19.89
C CYS A 300 -8.15 -7.48 19.32
N ALA A 301 -6.81 -7.46 19.34
CA ALA A 301 -5.99 -8.49 18.68
C ALA A 301 -6.20 -9.92 19.21
N VAL A 302 -6.62 -10.07 20.48
CA VAL A 302 -6.96 -11.39 21.07
C VAL A 302 -8.09 -12.09 20.30
N CYS A 303 -9.05 -11.34 19.76
CA CYS A 303 -10.14 -11.86 18.93
C CYS A 303 -9.81 -11.77 17.43
N HIS A 304 -9.19 -10.68 16.99
CA HIS A 304 -9.08 -10.34 15.56
C HIS A 304 -7.69 -10.56 14.94
N GLY A 305 -6.73 -11.10 15.68
CA GLY A 305 -5.33 -11.28 15.25
C GLY A 305 -4.52 -9.98 15.38
N GLU A 306 -3.20 -10.10 15.63
CA GLU A 306 -2.29 -8.95 15.77
C GLU A 306 -2.20 -8.10 14.49
N LYS A 307 -2.44 -8.71 13.33
CA LYS A 307 -2.41 -8.08 12.01
C LYS A 307 -3.78 -8.13 11.34
N LEU A 308 -4.85 -8.15 12.14
CA LEU A 308 -6.25 -8.18 11.69
C LEU A 308 -6.60 -9.46 10.88
N GLU A 309 -5.78 -10.51 10.96
CA GLU A 309 -5.93 -11.76 10.19
C GLU A 309 -6.89 -12.79 10.81
N GLY A 310 -7.49 -12.45 11.94
CA GLY A 310 -8.38 -13.32 12.73
C GLY A 310 -7.61 -14.15 13.77
N ALA A 311 -8.34 -14.67 14.75
CA ALA A 311 -7.77 -15.55 15.77
C ALA A 311 -8.74 -16.71 16.08
N ALA A 312 -8.32 -17.65 16.93
CA ALA A 312 -9.18 -18.74 17.39
C ALA A 312 -10.40 -18.28 18.23
N GLN A 313 -10.54 -16.97 18.48
CA GLN A 313 -11.57 -16.35 19.31
C GLN A 313 -12.40 -15.29 18.55
N GLY A 314 -12.13 -15.05 17.26
CA GLY A 314 -12.85 -14.03 16.49
C GLY A 314 -12.46 -13.96 15.00
N ALA A 315 -13.31 -13.32 14.21
CA ALA A 315 -13.16 -13.22 12.76
C ALA A 315 -12.00 -12.27 12.35
N PRO A 316 -11.39 -12.47 11.16
CA PRO A 316 -10.51 -11.48 10.55
C PRO A 316 -11.22 -10.13 10.35
N LEU A 317 -10.43 -9.05 10.37
CA LEU A 317 -10.84 -7.71 9.97
C LEU A 317 -10.16 -7.26 8.66
N LEU A 318 -9.18 -8.01 8.13
CA LEU A 318 -8.61 -7.87 6.78
C LEU A 318 -9.02 -9.00 5.85
N GLY A 319 -9.02 -8.73 4.54
CA GLY A 319 -9.31 -9.72 3.49
C GLY A 319 -10.74 -10.24 3.43
N VAL A 320 -11.65 -9.69 4.25
CA VAL A 320 -13.06 -10.08 4.33
C VAL A 320 -14.00 -8.88 4.30
N GLU A 321 -15.25 -9.15 3.91
CA GLU A 321 -16.37 -8.23 4.05
C GLU A 321 -16.84 -8.15 5.52
N LEU A 322 -17.20 -6.96 6.01
CA LEU A 322 -17.62 -6.76 7.40
C LEU A 322 -19.14 -6.61 7.50
N LYS A 323 -19.79 -7.58 8.16
CA LYS A 323 -21.24 -7.59 8.43
C LYS A 323 -21.72 -6.32 9.15
N HIS A 324 -20.88 -5.75 10.02
CA HIS A 324 -21.18 -4.56 10.82
C HIS A 324 -19.92 -3.67 10.90
N GLY A 325 -19.76 -2.70 9.98
CA GLY A 325 -18.58 -1.83 9.94
C GLY A 325 -17.92 -1.65 8.58
N GLN A 326 -18.67 -1.33 7.52
CA GLN A 326 -18.08 -1.08 6.19
C GLN A 326 -17.41 0.30 6.07
N ASN A 327 -17.82 1.26 6.89
CA ASN A 327 -17.21 2.58 7.00
C ASN A 327 -16.86 2.92 8.47
N VAL A 328 -16.12 4.02 8.67
CA VAL A 328 -15.61 4.40 10.01
C VAL A 328 -16.73 4.73 11.00
N GLU A 329 -17.86 5.30 10.58
CA GLU A 329 -19.02 5.55 11.46
C GLU A 329 -19.63 4.24 11.97
N GLN A 330 -19.90 3.29 11.06
CA GLN A 330 -20.40 1.96 11.42
C GLN A 330 -19.41 1.18 12.30
N LEU A 331 -18.09 1.35 12.09
CA LEU A 331 -17.06 0.78 12.96
C LEU A 331 -17.09 1.42 14.36
N ILE A 332 -17.27 2.74 14.47
CA ILE A 332 -17.43 3.42 15.77
C ILE A 332 -18.63 2.87 16.52
N THR A 333 -19.80 2.73 15.88
CA THR A 333 -21.00 2.14 16.51
C THR A 333 -20.74 0.68 16.93
N SER A 334 -20.21 -0.13 16.03
CA SER A 334 -20.00 -1.58 16.25
C SER A 334 -18.95 -1.87 17.33
N ILE A 335 -17.92 -1.03 17.46
CA ILE A 335 -16.96 -1.11 18.56
C ILE A 335 -17.59 -0.58 19.86
N SER A 336 -18.29 0.55 19.82
CA SER A 336 -18.92 1.16 21.01
C SER A 336 -19.91 0.23 21.70
N ASP A 337 -20.85 -0.32 20.95
CA ASP A 337 -21.96 -1.12 21.47
C ASP A 337 -21.63 -2.61 21.55
N GLY A 338 -20.67 -3.08 20.74
CA GLY A 338 -20.23 -4.46 20.68
C GLY A 338 -21.30 -5.45 20.22
N PHE A 339 -21.01 -6.74 20.38
CA PHE A 339 -21.96 -7.83 20.14
C PHE A 339 -21.89 -8.83 21.30
N PRO A 340 -22.42 -8.51 22.50
CA PRO A 340 -22.20 -9.32 23.70
C PRO A 340 -22.74 -10.75 23.61
N THR A 341 -23.79 -10.96 22.81
CA THR A 341 -24.35 -12.28 22.49
C THR A 341 -23.46 -13.12 21.56
N GLN A 342 -22.49 -12.50 20.87
CA GLN A 342 -21.50 -13.12 20.01
C GLN A 342 -20.09 -13.11 20.66
N GLY A 343 -19.96 -12.65 21.91
CA GLY A 343 -18.71 -12.63 22.67
C GLY A 343 -17.90 -11.32 22.60
N MET A 344 -18.28 -10.36 21.76
CA MET A 344 -17.61 -9.05 21.69
C MET A 344 -18.23 -8.08 22.72
N PRO A 345 -17.47 -7.56 23.70
CA PRO A 345 -18.00 -6.62 24.70
C PRO A 345 -18.31 -5.25 24.09
N ALA A 346 -19.16 -4.47 24.77
CA ALA A 346 -19.41 -3.07 24.45
C ALA A 346 -18.21 -2.22 24.90
N TRP A 347 -17.37 -1.76 23.97
CA TRP A 347 -16.12 -1.08 24.35
C TRP A 347 -16.34 0.32 24.92
N ARG A 348 -17.51 0.95 24.73
CA ARG A 348 -17.86 2.25 25.33
C ARG A 348 -17.86 2.28 26.86
N ASP A 349 -17.93 1.10 27.50
CA ASP A 349 -17.90 0.94 28.95
C ASP A 349 -16.44 0.87 29.49
N THR A 350 -15.44 0.78 28.59
CA THR A 350 -14.01 0.58 28.89
C THR A 350 -13.12 1.67 28.27
N LEU A 351 -13.44 2.11 27.04
CA LEU A 351 -12.69 3.05 26.22
C LEU A 351 -13.52 4.33 25.99
N THR A 352 -12.86 5.47 25.86
CA THR A 352 -13.52 6.72 25.45
C THR A 352 -13.92 6.67 23.97
N LEU A 353 -14.92 7.48 23.60
CA LEU A 353 -15.34 7.64 22.21
C LEU A 353 -14.19 8.07 21.27
N GLN A 354 -13.18 8.77 21.78
CA GLN A 354 -12.02 9.22 21.01
C GLN A 354 -10.98 8.10 20.77
N GLU A 355 -10.83 7.17 21.72
CA GLU A 355 -10.07 5.93 21.54
C GLU A 355 -10.78 4.98 20.57
N ILE A 356 -12.10 4.84 20.70
CA ILE A 356 -12.93 4.04 19.78
C ILE A 356 -12.88 4.60 18.35
N LYS A 357 -12.95 5.94 18.18
CA LYS A 357 -12.74 6.60 16.89
C LYS A 357 -11.34 6.32 16.32
N SER A 358 -10.32 6.31 17.16
CA SER A 358 -8.93 6.02 16.75
C SER A 358 -8.73 4.56 16.32
N LEU A 359 -9.40 3.61 16.97
CA LEU A 359 -9.45 2.21 16.56
C LEU A 359 -10.20 2.04 15.23
N ALA A 360 -11.40 2.62 15.09
CA ALA A 360 -12.19 2.56 13.87
C ALA A 360 -11.44 3.13 12.65
N LEU A 361 -10.80 4.29 12.81
CA LEU A 361 -9.92 4.88 11.80
C LEU A 361 -8.74 3.97 11.47
N TRP A 362 -8.01 3.46 12.46
CA TRP A 362 -6.84 2.60 12.22
C TRP A 362 -7.22 1.27 11.54
N ILE A 363 -8.33 0.64 11.93
CA ILE A 363 -8.86 -0.56 11.27
C ILE A 363 -9.22 -0.25 9.81
N SER A 364 -9.89 0.89 9.55
CA SER A 364 -10.25 1.28 8.18
C SER A 364 -9.02 1.65 7.34
N GLU A 365 -8.03 2.35 7.90
CA GLU A 365 -6.75 2.66 7.23
C GLU A 365 -6.00 1.39 6.83
N ASN A 366 -5.93 0.38 7.71
CA ASN A 366 -5.34 -0.93 7.39
C ASN A 366 -6.17 -1.66 6.31
N ARG A 367 -7.51 -1.65 6.40
CA ARG A 367 -8.42 -2.27 5.41
C ARG A 367 -8.32 -1.69 4.01
N SER A 368 -8.19 -0.37 3.91
CA SER A 368 -8.10 0.35 2.63
C SER A 368 -6.68 0.41 2.07
N GLY A 369 -5.64 -0.02 2.82
CA GLY A 369 -4.24 0.24 2.47
C GLY A 369 -3.84 1.72 2.57
N LEU A 370 -4.61 2.53 3.30
CA LEU A 370 -4.46 3.98 3.43
C LEU A 370 -3.86 4.38 4.78
N LEU A 371 -2.79 3.69 5.20
CA LEU A 371 -2.06 4.00 6.43
C LEU A 371 -1.65 5.48 6.48
N TYR A 372 -1.88 6.18 7.60
CA TYR A 372 -1.61 7.63 7.69
C TYR A 372 -0.13 8.01 7.56
N SER A 373 0.78 7.04 7.63
CA SER A 373 2.24 7.21 7.53
C SER A 373 2.85 6.74 6.20
N ASP A 374 2.09 6.05 5.36
CA ASP A 374 2.50 5.74 3.99
C ASP A 374 2.09 6.91 3.11
N PHE A 375 3.02 7.46 2.34
CA PHE A 375 2.81 8.60 1.45
C PHE A 375 3.07 8.29 -0.02
N LYS A 376 3.43 7.04 -0.39
CA LYS A 376 3.69 6.61 -1.78
C LYS A 376 4.60 7.56 -2.57
N ILE A 377 5.68 8.06 -1.95
CA ILE A 377 6.57 9.06 -2.56
C ILE A 377 7.49 8.42 -3.61
N ASP A 378 7.82 7.14 -3.42
CA ASP A 378 8.74 6.30 -4.18
C ASP A 378 8.10 4.96 -4.62
N SER A 379 6.77 4.90 -4.69
CA SER A 379 5.99 3.74 -5.18
C SER A 379 6.31 3.39 -6.64
N GLU A 380 6.22 2.12 -7.05
CA GLU A 380 6.64 1.69 -8.38
C GLU A 380 5.82 2.32 -9.53
N LEU A 381 6.36 3.40 -10.11
CA LEU A 381 5.71 4.19 -11.15
C LEU A 381 5.67 3.48 -12.51
N GLN A 382 4.58 2.72 -12.76
CA GLN A 382 4.28 2.07 -14.03
C GLN A 382 3.06 2.70 -14.71
N ILE A 383 3.24 3.30 -15.88
CA ILE A 383 2.12 3.83 -16.68
C ILE A 383 1.49 2.67 -17.48
N PRO A 384 0.20 2.35 -17.27
CA PRO A 384 -0.39 1.14 -17.86
C PRO A 384 -0.65 1.32 -19.36
N ALA A 385 0.10 0.58 -20.19
CA ALA A 385 -0.01 0.61 -21.64
C ALA A 385 -1.30 -0.05 -22.20
N ALA A 386 -2.10 -0.71 -21.36
CA ALA A 386 -3.36 -1.32 -21.74
C ALA A 386 -4.51 -0.30 -21.72
N VAL A 387 -5.59 -0.60 -22.46
CA VAL A 387 -6.87 0.12 -22.30
C VAL A 387 -7.35 -0.08 -20.86
N GLN A 388 -7.67 1.03 -20.20
CA GLN A 388 -8.30 1.07 -18.88
C GLN A 388 -9.82 1.10 -19.03
N HIS A 389 -10.51 0.52 -18.06
CA HIS A 389 -11.95 0.31 -18.09
C HIS A 389 -12.61 0.96 -16.88
N SER A 390 -13.65 1.75 -17.13
CA SER A 390 -14.59 2.29 -16.15
C SER A 390 -16.00 1.80 -16.48
N GLU A 391 -16.95 1.97 -15.56
CA GLU A 391 -18.38 1.71 -15.75
C GLU A 391 -18.96 2.42 -16.99
N HIS A 392 -18.40 3.58 -17.37
CA HIS A 392 -18.97 4.47 -18.38
C HIS A 392 -18.11 4.65 -19.63
N HIS A 393 -16.77 4.47 -19.55
CA HIS A 393 -15.83 4.69 -20.65
C HIS A 393 -14.62 3.74 -20.66
N ASN A 394 -14.08 3.51 -21.86
CA ASN A 394 -12.78 2.89 -22.08
C ASN A 394 -11.76 3.97 -22.46
N PHE A 395 -10.61 4.02 -21.79
CA PHE A 395 -9.59 5.06 -21.97
C PHE A 395 -8.17 4.48 -22.02
N VAL A 396 -7.21 5.30 -22.45
CA VAL A 396 -5.78 4.96 -22.46
C VAL A 396 -4.99 6.02 -21.70
N ILE A 397 -4.00 5.59 -20.93
CA ILE A 397 -3.08 6.49 -20.23
C ILE A 397 -1.76 6.52 -21.02
N THR A 398 -1.35 7.70 -21.47
CA THR A 398 -0.12 7.89 -22.25
C THR A 398 0.76 8.96 -21.61
N THR A 399 2.06 8.69 -21.46
CA THR A 399 3.02 9.71 -21.02
C THR A 399 3.06 10.88 -22.00
N VAL A 400 2.98 12.10 -21.48
CA VAL A 400 3.19 13.36 -22.22
C VAL A 400 4.58 13.89 -21.97
N ALA A 401 5.06 13.89 -20.72
CA ALA A 401 6.39 14.35 -20.35
C ALA A 401 6.96 13.59 -19.16
N GLU A 402 8.29 13.47 -19.12
CA GLU A 402 9.06 12.84 -18.04
C GLU A 402 10.19 13.78 -17.58
N HIS A 403 10.87 13.42 -16.48
CA HIS A 403 12.00 14.17 -15.92
C HIS A 403 11.65 15.62 -15.50
N ILE A 404 10.38 15.89 -15.20
CA ILE A 404 9.96 17.06 -14.42
C ILE A 404 10.58 16.92 -13.02
N ASP A 405 10.80 18.02 -12.31
CA ASP A 405 11.26 17.98 -10.92
C ASP A 405 10.40 17.04 -10.06
N PRO A 406 10.98 16.32 -9.05
CA PRO A 406 10.21 15.46 -8.15
C PRO A 406 9.07 16.15 -7.39
N LEU A 407 9.14 17.48 -7.20
CA LEU A 407 8.11 18.27 -6.54
C LEU A 407 7.43 19.28 -7.48
N PRO A 408 6.66 18.85 -8.49
CA PRO A 408 5.82 19.76 -9.25
C PRO A 408 4.58 20.14 -8.42
N PHE A 409 3.83 21.18 -8.78
CA PHE A 409 2.60 21.54 -8.06
C PHE A 409 1.37 21.63 -8.95
N SER A 410 1.48 22.26 -10.11
CA SER A 410 0.36 22.52 -11.02
C SER A 410 0.77 22.50 -12.49
N ILE A 411 -0.19 22.25 -13.37
CA ILE A 411 -0.08 22.39 -14.81
C ILE A 411 -1.16 23.32 -15.38
N ALA A 412 -0.90 23.96 -16.51
CA ALA A 412 -1.93 24.68 -17.28
C ALA A 412 -1.78 24.39 -18.79
N PRO A 413 -2.77 23.75 -19.45
CA PRO A 413 -2.72 23.48 -20.89
C PRO A 413 -2.88 24.75 -21.73
N LEU A 414 -1.96 25.00 -22.65
CA LEU A 414 -2.00 26.13 -23.58
C LEU A 414 -2.84 25.79 -24.84
N PRO A 415 -3.47 26.79 -25.50
CA PRO A 415 -4.28 26.56 -26.70
C PRO A 415 -3.53 25.92 -27.89
N ASP A 416 -2.21 26.05 -27.94
CA ASP A 416 -1.34 25.44 -28.95
C ASP A 416 -0.94 23.98 -28.63
N GLY A 417 -1.36 23.46 -27.47
CA GLY A 417 -1.03 22.11 -26.99
C GLY A 417 0.29 22.01 -26.22
N GLN A 418 1.01 23.11 -26.00
CA GLN A 418 2.06 23.16 -24.96
C GLN A 418 1.41 23.14 -23.56
N ILE A 419 2.19 22.88 -22.51
CA ILE A 419 1.69 22.85 -21.13
C ILE A 419 2.65 23.65 -20.23
N LEU A 420 2.14 24.61 -19.45
CA LEU A 420 2.90 25.24 -18.38
C LEU A 420 2.99 24.30 -17.18
N VAL A 421 4.13 24.29 -16.48
CA VAL A 421 4.34 23.44 -15.29
C VAL A 421 5.03 24.24 -14.20
N THR A 422 4.50 24.22 -12.98
CA THR A 422 5.16 24.77 -11.79
C THR A 422 5.99 23.69 -11.08
N GLU A 423 7.27 23.99 -10.84
CA GLU A 423 8.15 23.20 -9.99
C GLU A 423 8.39 23.96 -8.69
N LYS A 424 7.90 23.43 -7.55
CA LYS A 424 7.75 24.19 -6.28
C LYS A 424 8.99 24.99 -5.90
N MET A 425 10.15 24.36 -6.00
CA MET A 425 11.43 24.92 -5.58
C MET A 425 12.22 25.59 -6.71
N ARG A 426 11.77 25.53 -7.96
CA ARG A 426 12.56 25.87 -9.15
C ARG A 426 11.93 26.89 -10.10
N GLY A 427 10.61 27.05 -10.09
CA GLY A 427 9.90 28.04 -10.92
C GLY A 427 9.07 27.40 -12.03
N LEU A 428 8.67 28.24 -13.00
CA LEU A 428 7.80 27.84 -14.12
C LEU A 428 8.62 27.32 -15.30
N ARG A 429 8.10 26.35 -16.06
CA ARG A 429 8.60 25.99 -17.40
C ARG A 429 7.48 25.59 -18.35
N ILE A 430 7.84 25.38 -19.61
CA ILE A 430 6.96 24.88 -20.67
C ILE A 430 7.35 23.43 -21.00
N VAL A 431 6.35 22.58 -21.15
CA VAL A 431 6.41 21.28 -21.83
C VAL A 431 5.94 21.50 -23.27
N SER A 432 6.79 21.13 -24.22
CA SER A 432 6.48 21.15 -25.65
C SER A 432 5.47 20.05 -26.03
N THR A 433 4.85 20.17 -27.20
CA THR A 433 3.91 19.16 -27.75
C THR A 433 4.55 17.79 -28.01
N ASP A 434 5.88 17.69 -28.02
CA ASP A 434 6.66 16.45 -28.13
C ASP A 434 7.15 15.90 -26.77
N GLY A 435 6.75 16.52 -25.66
CA GLY A 435 7.16 16.17 -24.30
C GLY A 435 8.50 16.77 -23.85
N SER A 436 9.21 17.52 -24.70
CA SER A 436 10.47 18.15 -24.33
C SER A 436 10.28 19.30 -23.33
N LEU A 437 11.19 19.41 -22.36
CA LEU A 437 11.16 20.44 -21.32
C LEU A 437 11.95 21.69 -21.73
N SER A 438 11.35 22.87 -21.61
CA SER A 438 12.05 24.14 -21.78
C SER A 438 13.03 24.40 -20.62
N PRO A 439 14.01 25.31 -20.81
CA PRO A 439 14.63 26.01 -19.69
C PRO A 439 13.55 26.67 -18.82
N LEU A 440 13.82 26.83 -17.51
CA LEU A 440 12.94 27.59 -16.63
C LEU A 440 12.70 29.00 -17.18
N ILE A 441 11.45 29.47 -17.12
CA ILE A 441 11.07 30.81 -17.56
C ILE A 441 11.72 31.82 -16.61
N THR A 442 12.48 32.75 -17.17
CA THR A 442 13.26 33.70 -16.36
C THR A 442 12.44 34.92 -15.96
N GLY A 443 12.61 35.39 -14.72
CA GLY A 443 11.91 36.58 -14.21
C GLY A 443 10.58 36.30 -13.50
N THR A 444 10.14 35.05 -13.38
CA THR A 444 9.01 34.66 -12.51
C THR A 444 9.32 34.92 -11.03
N PRO A 445 8.31 34.88 -10.13
CA PRO A 445 8.52 34.93 -8.69
C PRO A 445 9.60 33.95 -8.18
N ALA A 446 10.35 34.36 -7.17
CA ALA A 446 11.51 33.63 -6.68
C ALA A 446 11.11 32.37 -5.90
N THR A 447 11.75 31.25 -6.22
CA THR A 447 11.55 29.95 -5.56
C THR A 447 12.80 29.50 -4.80
N TYR A 448 12.61 28.65 -3.79
CA TYR A 448 13.66 28.29 -2.83
C TYR A 448 13.82 26.77 -2.70
N GLY A 449 15.05 26.28 -2.92
CA GLY A 449 15.43 24.86 -2.86
C GLY A 449 16.09 24.44 -1.55
N ASP A 450 15.68 25.03 -0.43
CA ASP A 450 16.17 24.73 0.94
C ASP A 450 15.11 24.06 1.82
N ALA A 451 14.17 23.34 1.19
CA ALA A 451 13.23 22.45 1.86
C ALA A 451 13.94 21.34 2.66
N ARG A 452 13.20 20.74 3.60
CA ARG A 452 13.70 19.69 4.49
C ARG A 452 12.79 18.49 4.49
N THR A 453 13.36 17.31 4.23
CA THR A 453 12.69 16.03 4.40
C THR A 453 12.29 15.84 5.87
N GLY A 454 11.00 15.60 6.11
CA GLY A 454 10.44 15.30 7.42
C GLY A 454 10.06 13.83 7.58
N GLY A 455 9.20 13.54 8.57
CA GLY A 455 8.68 12.19 8.78
C GLY A 455 7.90 11.69 7.56
N GLY A 456 8.13 10.42 7.18
CA GLY A 456 7.50 9.80 6.01
C GLY A 456 8.00 10.30 4.65
N GLY A 457 9.15 10.98 4.59
CA GLY A 457 9.76 11.43 3.32
C GLY A 457 9.14 12.69 2.71
N LEU A 458 8.10 13.28 3.33
CA LEU A 458 7.50 14.53 2.88
C LEU A 458 8.49 15.70 2.99
N GLU A 459 8.50 16.56 1.99
CA GLU A 459 9.34 17.77 1.96
C GLU A 459 8.63 18.99 2.56
N TYR A 460 9.33 19.70 3.45
CA TYR A 460 8.83 20.88 4.15
C TYR A 460 9.70 22.09 3.78
N GLY A 461 9.22 22.90 2.85
CA GLY A 461 9.86 24.13 2.39
C GLY A 461 9.04 25.39 2.68
N MET A 462 9.60 26.54 2.30
CA MET A 462 8.88 27.80 2.26
C MET A 462 9.43 28.73 1.16
N GLY A 463 8.55 29.42 0.44
CA GLY A 463 8.88 30.11 -0.81
C GLY A 463 8.67 29.21 -2.03
N TRP A 464 7.53 28.52 -2.10
CA TRP A 464 7.17 27.67 -3.22
C TRP A 464 6.34 28.41 -4.28
N LEU A 465 6.60 28.10 -5.56
CA LEU A 465 5.65 28.35 -6.64
C LEU A 465 4.58 27.26 -6.58
N LEU A 466 3.32 27.66 -6.49
CA LEU A 466 2.19 26.75 -6.31
C LEU A 466 1.45 26.60 -7.64
N ASP A 467 0.36 27.31 -7.83
CA ASP A 467 -0.60 27.07 -8.90
C ASP A 467 -0.36 27.97 -10.12
N VAL A 468 -0.63 27.44 -11.32
CA VAL A 468 -0.62 28.22 -12.57
C VAL A 468 -1.98 28.12 -13.25
N ALA A 469 -2.55 29.27 -13.62
CA ALA A 469 -3.83 29.32 -14.33
C ALA A 469 -3.73 30.29 -15.53
N LEU A 470 -4.44 29.96 -16.62
CA LEU A 470 -4.63 30.88 -17.73
C LEU A 470 -5.82 31.79 -17.46
N HIS A 471 -5.79 33.02 -17.97
CA HIS A 471 -6.98 33.86 -18.01
C HIS A 471 -8.06 33.23 -18.91
N PRO A 472 -9.37 33.36 -18.60
CA PRO A 472 -10.45 32.87 -19.48
C PRO A 472 -10.41 33.46 -20.91
N ASP A 473 -9.78 34.64 -21.07
CA ASP A 473 -9.58 35.32 -22.36
C ASP A 473 -8.09 35.24 -22.82
N TYR A 474 -7.34 34.20 -22.43
CA TYR A 474 -5.90 34.09 -22.69
C TYR A 474 -5.51 34.25 -24.17
N GLU A 475 -6.31 33.71 -25.11
CA GLU A 475 -6.03 33.83 -26.55
C GLU A 475 -5.93 35.28 -27.05
N ASN A 476 -6.65 36.23 -26.42
CA ASN A 476 -6.65 37.64 -26.83
C ASN A 476 -5.68 38.53 -26.01
N ASN A 477 -5.34 38.14 -24.77
CA ASN A 477 -4.58 39.00 -23.85
C ASN A 477 -3.27 38.39 -23.30
N GLY A 478 -3.04 37.08 -23.43
CA GLY A 478 -1.82 36.39 -23.00
C GLY A 478 -1.55 36.34 -21.49
N TRP A 479 -2.53 36.68 -20.64
CA TRP A 479 -2.34 36.70 -19.18
C TRP A 479 -2.30 35.29 -18.57
N VAL A 480 -1.16 34.95 -17.97
CA VAL A 480 -0.97 33.81 -17.09
C VAL A 480 -0.95 34.31 -15.64
N TYR A 481 -1.53 33.54 -14.71
CA TYR A 481 -1.56 33.83 -13.29
C TYR A 481 -0.69 32.80 -12.55
N LEU A 482 0.07 33.25 -11.55
CA LEU A 482 0.91 32.42 -10.70
C LEU A 482 0.58 32.69 -9.24
N HIS A 483 0.08 31.66 -8.56
CA HIS A 483 -0.04 31.64 -7.10
C HIS A 483 1.28 31.09 -6.54
N TYR A 484 1.88 31.82 -5.62
CA TYR A 484 3.11 31.42 -4.95
C TYR A 484 3.06 31.84 -3.48
N THR A 485 3.95 31.34 -2.66
CA THR A 485 4.19 31.96 -1.34
C THR A 485 5.34 32.94 -1.45
N ASP A 486 5.09 34.19 -1.09
CA ASP A 486 6.10 35.21 -1.03
C ASP A 486 6.96 34.99 0.23
N ARG A 487 8.20 34.57 0.04
CA ARG A 487 9.16 34.37 1.14
C ARG A 487 9.92 35.65 1.44
N CYS A 488 10.06 35.94 2.71
CA CYS A 488 10.63 37.17 3.22
C CYS A 488 11.53 36.92 4.45
N GLU A 489 12.61 37.68 4.57
CA GLU A 489 13.58 37.56 5.67
C GLU A 489 13.79 38.95 6.33
N ASN A 490 13.94 39.00 7.65
CA ASN A 490 14.17 40.21 8.46
C ASN A 490 13.03 41.27 8.42
N CYS A 491 11.92 40.99 7.76
CA CYS A 491 10.88 41.98 7.44
C CYS A 491 9.78 42.16 8.49
N ASN A 492 9.35 41.11 9.20
CA ASN A 492 8.48 41.21 10.37
C ASN A 492 9.21 40.74 11.65
N ASP A 493 8.60 40.98 12.83
CA ASP A 493 9.27 40.72 14.11
C ASP A 493 9.52 39.23 14.35
N ILE A 494 8.62 38.35 13.90
CA ILE A 494 8.79 36.89 13.97
C ILE A 494 10.06 36.47 13.20
N SER A 495 10.26 36.97 11.98
CA SER A 495 11.45 36.69 11.18
C SER A 495 12.73 37.22 11.83
N ARG A 496 12.67 38.41 12.46
CA ARG A 496 13.79 39.04 13.18
C ARG A 496 14.18 38.26 14.44
N GLU A 497 13.21 37.88 15.26
CA GLU A 497 13.42 37.17 16.53
C GLU A 497 13.87 35.73 16.31
N MET A 498 13.27 35.02 15.35
CA MET A 498 13.65 33.63 15.02
C MET A 498 14.92 33.53 14.16
N GLN A 499 15.40 34.65 13.58
CA GLN A 499 16.47 34.71 12.60
C GLN A 499 16.24 33.74 11.42
N ARG A 500 15.00 33.68 10.94
CA ARG A 500 14.53 32.73 9.91
C ARG A 500 13.59 33.40 8.90
N PRO A 501 13.50 32.86 7.67
CA PRO A 501 12.44 33.24 6.73
C PRO A 501 11.04 33.04 7.29
N VAL A 502 10.12 33.84 6.74
CA VAL A 502 8.66 33.74 6.89
C VAL A 502 8.02 33.78 5.49
N SER A 503 6.87 33.16 5.30
CA SER A 503 6.12 33.16 4.04
C SER A 503 4.63 33.48 4.24
N MET A 504 3.98 33.90 3.16
CA MET A 504 2.52 33.96 3.02
C MET A 504 2.14 33.92 1.53
N ASN A 505 0.94 33.45 1.20
CA ASN A 505 0.41 33.46 -0.17
C ASN A 505 0.46 34.84 -0.87
N ALA A 506 0.67 34.82 -2.18
CA ALA A 506 0.56 35.95 -3.10
C ALA A 506 0.17 35.46 -4.51
N LEU A 507 -0.49 36.33 -5.28
CA LEU A 507 -0.97 36.07 -6.63
C LEU A 507 -0.51 37.21 -7.56
N VAL A 508 0.22 36.85 -8.61
CA VAL A 508 0.62 37.75 -9.71
C VAL A 508 0.03 37.27 -11.03
N ARG A 509 -0.09 38.18 -12.00
CA ARG A 509 -0.24 37.82 -13.41
C ARG A 509 0.88 38.42 -14.26
N GLY A 510 1.14 37.82 -15.41
CA GLY A 510 2.17 38.23 -16.36
C GLY A 510 1.96 37.60 -17.72
N ARG A 511 2.86 37.91 -18.66
CA ARG A 511 2.95 37.27 -19.98
C ARG A 511 4.27 36.50 -20.11
N ILE A 512 4.33 35.59 -21.08
CA ILE A 512 5.54 34.83 -21.41
C ILE A 512 6.01 35.23 -22.81
N GLU A 513 7.18 35.89 -22.90
CA GLU A 513 7.82 36.30 -24.16
C GLU A 513 9.27 35.80 -24.19
N ASP A 514 9.69 35.10 -25.25
CA ASP A 514 11.05 34.53 -25.41
C ASP A 514 11.57 33.76 -24.17
N ASN A 515 10.72 32.96 -23.50
CA ASN A 515 11.04 32.26 -22.26
C ASN A 515 11.40 33.21 -21.09
N ARG A 516 10.80 34.40 -21.07
CA ARG A 516 10.88 35.41 -20.00
C ARG A 516 9.46 35.78 -19.52
N TRP A 517 9.32 35.96 -18.22
CA TRP A 517 8.13 36.56 -17.59
C TRP A 517 8.19 38.08 -17.79
N VAL A 518 7.10 38.67 -18.31
CA VAL A 518 6.99 40.12 -18.59
C VAL A 518 5.63 40.65 -18.15
N ASP A 519 5.48 41.99 -18.14
CA ASP A 519 4.25 42.70 -17.76
C ASP A 519 3.67 42.34 -16.38
N GLU A 520 4.51 41.94 -15.41
CA GLU A 520 4.05 41.47 -14.11
C GLU A 520 3.16 42.50 -13.37
N GLN A 521 2.03 42.03 -12.87
CA GLN A 521 1.08 42.78 -12.03
C GLN A 521 0.74 41.95 -10.80
N ILE A 522 0.88 42.56 -9.61
CA ILE A 522 0.39 41.97 -8.35
C ILE A 522 -1.13 42.09 -8.33
N ILE A 523 -1.81 40.95 -8.32
CA ILE A 523 -3.27 40.83 -8.21
C ILE A 523 -3.68 40.78 -6.74
N TRP A 524 -2.93 40.03 -5.93
CA TRP A 524 -3.10 40.01 -4.49
C TRP A 524 -1.78 39.69 -3.77
N LYS A 525 -1.60 40.26 -2.58
CA LYS A 525 -0.49 39.96 -1.70
C LYS A 525 -0.87 40.24 -0.25
N ALA A 526 -0.50 39.35 0.67
CA ALA A 526 -0.71 39.56 2.10
C ALA A 526 0.11 40.74 2.65
N ASP A 527 -0.36 41.34 3.75
CA ASP A 527 0.48 42.23 4.56
C ASP A 527 1.59 41.43 5.25
N LEU A 528 2.81 41.99 5.31
CA LEU A 528 3.98 41.41 5.98
C LEU A 528 3.74 41.08 7.47
N ALA A 529 2.78 41.76 8.11
CA ALA A 529 2.34 41.46 9.47
C ALA A 529 1.75 40.03 9.63
N TYR A 530 1.22 39.43 8.55
CA TYR A 530 0.65 38.09 8.57
C TYR A 530 1.63 36.97 8.19
N TYR A 531 2.84 37.28 7.71
CA TYR A 531 3.79 36.27 7.24
C TYR A 531 4.29 35.39 8.39
N SER A 532 4.23 34.07 8.21
CA SER A 532 4.46 33.08 9.26
C SER A 532 5.72 32.23 9.02
N PRO A 533 6.30 31.60 10.06
CA PRO A 533 7.43 30.68 9.92
C PRO A 533 7.00 29.24 9.58
N ALA A 534 5.73 29.04 9.17
CA ALA A 534 5.18 27.75 8.81
C ALA A 534 5.67 27.29 7.42
N SER A 535 5.53 25.99 7.14
CA SER A 535 5.85 25.43 5.83
C SER A 535 4.65 25.52 4.89
N ASP A 536 4.92 25.73 3.61
CA ASP A 536 3.89 25.91 2.58
C ASP A 536 3.07 24.64 2.27
N VAL A 537 3.41 23.50 2.89
CA VAL A 537 2.64 22.23 2.85
C VAL A 537 1.15 22.44 3.18
N ALA A 538 0.80 23.48 3.95
CA ALA A 538 -0.58 23.88 4.23
C ALA A 538 -0.87 25.36 3.88
N ALA A 539 -0.26 25.87 2.80
CA ALA A 539 -0.56 27.19 2.22
C ALA A 539 -1.81 27.21 1.33
N GLY A 540 -2.42 26.04 1.06
CA GLY A 540 -3.48 25.94 0.05
C GLY A 540 -2.91 26.25 -1.34
N GLY A 541 -3.31 27.38 -1.91
CA GLY A 541 -2.57 28.02 -2.99
C GLY A 541 -3.13 27.85 -4.39
N ARG A 542 -4.41 27.49 -4.54
CA ARG A 542 -5.06 27.31 -5.86
C ARG A 542 -5.67 28.59 -6.41
N ILE A 543 -6.01 28.57 -7.69
CA ILE A 543 -6.69 29.62 -8.46
C ILE A 543 -7.93 29.01 -9.13
N ALA A 544 -9.03 29.75 -9.21
CA ALA A 544 -10.15 29.45 -10.11
C ALA A 544 -10.68 30.74 -10.74
N PHE A 545 -11.38 30.63 -11.88
CA PHE A 545 -12.02 31.77 -12.55
C PHE A 545 -13.50 31.49 -12.79
N ASP A 546 -14.35 32.50 -12.68
CA ASP A 546 -15.73 32.43 -13.17
C ASP A 546 -15.91 33.10 -14.55
N PRO A 547 -17.03 32.84 -15.25
CA PRO A 547 -17.31 33.43 -16.57
C PRO A 547 -17.49 34.96 -16.59
N ASP A 548 -17.56 35.63 -15.44
CA ASP A 548 -17.78 37.08 -15.34
C ASP A 548 -16.47 37.87 -15.13
N GLY A 549 -15.32 37.17 -15.06
CA GLY A 549 -14.00 37.79 -14.85
C GLY A 549 -13.63 37.99 -13.38
N PHE A 550 -14.22 37.20 -12.47
CA PHE A 550 -13.73 37.09 -11.10
C PHE A 550 -12.69 35.98 -10.98
N VAL A 551 -11.59 36.28 -10.28
CA VAL A 551 -10.58 35.30 -9.88
C VAL A 551 -10.76 34.95 -8.40
N PHE A 552 -10.75 33.66 -8.12
CA PHE A 552 -10.79 33.10 -6.77
C PHE A 552 -9.42 32.52 -6.44
N LEU A 553 -9.01 32.61 -5.18
CA LEU A 553 -7.76 32.00 -4.71
C LEU A 553 -7.90 31.41 -3.31
N SER A 554 -7.31 30.23 -3.09
CA SER A 554 -7.36 29.54 -1.80
C SER A 554 -6.12 29.81 -0.95
N ILE A 555 -6.33 30.14 0.32
CA ILE A 555 -5.27 30.37 1.30
C ILE A 555 -5.50 29.38 2.45
N GLY A 556 -4.58 28.43 2.59
CA GLY A 556 -4.58 27.44 3.66
C GLY A 556 -4.26 28.05 5.03
N MET A 557 -4.13 27.19 6.04
CA MET A 557 -4.04 27.64 7.43
C MET A 557 -2.84 28.56 7.70
N GLN A 558 -1.61 28.11 7.44
CA GLN A 558 -0.29 28.69 7.83
C GLN A 558 -0.12 29.21 9.29
N SER A 559 -1.13 29.81 9.92
CA SER A 559 -1.23 30.12 11.35
C SER A 559 -2.57 29.62 11.89
N ILE A 560 -2.56 28.71 12.87
CA ILE A 560 -3.79 28.09 13.40
C ILE A 560 -4.67 29.05 14.22
N ASP A 561 -4.11 30.17 14.68
CA ASP A 561 -4.79 31.15 15.53
C ASP A 561 -5.54 32.25 14.75
N LEU A 562 -5.34 32.33 13.42
CA LEU A 562 -5.84 33.43 12.58
C LEU A 562 -6.91 33.00 11.57
N ILE A 563 -7.35 31.75 11.62
CA ILE A 563 -8.25 31.13 10.63
C ILE A 563 -9.68 31.69 10.74
N GLN A 564 -10.17 31.87 11.97
CA GLN A 564 -11.49 32.46 12.25
C GLN A 564 -11.43 34.00 12.40
N ASP A 565 -10.23 34.61 12.33
CA ASP A 565 -10.09 36.07 12.26
C ASP A 565 -10.35 36.55 10.82
N LEU A 566 -11.40 37.35 10.64
CA LEU A 566 -11.80 37.91 9.34
C LEU A 566 -10.87 39.04 8.85
N SER A 567 -10.00 39.60 9.70
CA SER A 567 -8.98 40.56 9.26
C SER A 567 -7.78 39.87 8.59
N ALA A 568 -7.53 38.61 8.94
CA ALA A 568 -6.38 37.85 8.48
C ALA A 568 -6.69 37.01 7.21
N PRO A 569 -5.69 36.79 6.33
CA PRO A 569 -5.86 36.01 5.10
C PRO A 569 -5.85 34.49 5.31
N HIS A 570 -5.40 34.01 6.48
CA HIS A 570 -5.25 32.60 6.83
C HIS A 570 -6.58 31.81 6.77
N GLY A 571 -6.58 30.65 6.11
CA GLY A 571 -7.75 29.75 6.05
C GLY A 571 -8.98 30.38 5.40
N LYS A 572 -8.77 31.07 4.27
CA LYS A 572 -9.80 31.81 3.51
C LYS A 572 -9.81 31.38 2.04
N ILE A 573 -10.97 31.47 1.41
CA ILE A 573 -11.07 31.65 -0.04
C ILE A 573 -11.31 33.13 -0.29
N LEU A 574 -10.54 33.74 -1.19
CA LEU A 574 -10.70 35.13 -1.61
C LEU A 574 -11.32 35.20 -3.01
N ARG A 575 -12.10 36.26 -3.29
CA ARG A 575 -12.65 36.62 -4.61
C ARG A 575 -12.25 38.05 -4.97
N LEU A 576 -11.69 38.22 -6.15
CA LEU A 576 -11.23 39.48 -6.74
C LEU A 576 -11.72 39.60 -8.18
N HIS A 577 -11.65 40.80 -8.77
CA HIS A 577 -11.60 40.92 -10.22
C HIS A 577 -10.26 40.40 -10.76
N ASP A 578 -10.21 40.04 -12.04
CA ASP A 578 -8.97 39.62 -12.74
C ASP A 578 -7.77 40.57 -12.52
N ASP A 579 -8.02 41.86 -12.33
CA ASP A 579 -7.01 42.91 -12.13
C ASP A 579 -6.72 43.27 -10.66
N GLY A 580 -7.21 42.47 -9.71
CA GLY A 580 -6.98 42.64 -8.27
C GLY A 580 -7.90 43.67 -7.59
N ARG A 581 -8.82 44.33 -8.32
CA ARG A 581 -9.86 45.15 -7.70
C ARG A 581 -10.80 44.27 -6.85
N ILE A 582 -11.23 44.79 -5.72
CA ILE A 582 -12.16 44.09 -4.82
C ILE A 582 -13.61 44.28 -5.32
N PRO A 583 -14.39 43.21 -5.53
CA PRO A 583 -15.79 43.29 -5.92
C PRO A 583 -16.66 43.96 -4.84
N ALA A 584 -17.60 44.81 -5.26
CA ALA A 584 -18.47 45.57 -4.37
C ALA A 584 -19.60 44.73 -3.72
N ASP A 585 -19.78 43.49 -4.19
CA ASP A 585 -20.75 42.49 -3.75
C ASP A 585 -20.12 41.38 -2.87
N ASN A 586 -18.82 41.47 -2.55
CA ASN A 586 -18.17 40.51 -1.65
C ASN A 586 -18.83 40.53 -0.24
N PRO A 587 -19.01 39.36 0.40
CA PRO A 587 -19.87 39.21 1.60
C PRO A 587 -19.42 40.04 2.81
N PHE A 588 -18.13 40.38 2.92
CA PHE A 588 -17.57 41.16 4.02
C PHE A 588 -17.26 42.63 3.67
N ILE A 589 -17.82 43.15 2.56
CA ILE A 589 -17.52 44.51 2.07
C ILE A 589 -17.80 45.60 3.11
N ASP A 590 -18.86 45.46 3.92
CA ASP A 590 -19.23 46.41 4.99
C ASP A 590 -18.62 46.07 6.37
N HIS A 591 -18.11 44.85 6.59
CA HIS A 591 -17.62 44.44 7.92
C HIS A 591 -16.35 45.23 8.32
N PRO A 592 -16.34 45.98 9.43
CA PRO A 592 -15.43 47.13 9.63
C PRO A 592 -13.93 46.78 9.62
N THR A 593 -13.57 45.57 10.04
CA THR A 593 -12.18 45.10 10.14
C THR A 593 -11.85 43.92 9.23
N ALA A 594 -12.78 43.44 8.41
CA ALA A 594 -12.52 42.27 7.57
C ALA A 594 -11.64 42.61 6.36
N ASN A 595 -10.82 41.63 5.94
CA ASN A 595 -10.26 41.59 4.61
C ASN A 595 -11.40 41.51 3.59
N LYS A 596 -11.58 42.57 2.80
CA LYS A 596 -12.71 42.75 1.88
C LYS A 596 -12.69 41.79 0.69
N ALA A 597 -11.57 41.09 0.46
CA ALA A 597 -11.45 40.06 -0.56
C ALA A 597 -12.07 38.71 -0.14
N ILE A 598 -12.43 38.48 1.13
CA ILE A 598 -12.92 37.17 1.59
C ILE A 598 -14.25 36.81 0.91
N TRP A 599 -14.29 35.60 0.35
CA TRP A 599 -15.49 34.89 -0.09
C TRP A 599 -16.00 33.95 1.00
N SER A 600 -15.15 33.05 1.50
CA SER A 600 -15.45 32.12 2.59
C SER A 600 -14.27 31.95 3.55
N TYR A 601 -14.52 31.41 4.75
CA TYR A 601 -13.51 31.30 5.81
C TYR A 601 -13.64 30.02 6.63
N GLY A 602 -12.63 29.71 7.45
CA GLY A 602 -12.65 28.49 8.27
C GLY A 602 -12.09 27.25 7.55
N HIS A 603 -11.26 27.45 6.52
CA HIS A 603 -10.58 26.39 5.77
C HIS A 603 -9.26 26.01 6.44
N ARG A 604 -8.82 24.76 6.26
CA ARG A 604 -7.55 24.22 6.76
C ARG A 604 -6.44 24.22 5.73
N SER A 605 -6.67 23.62 4.56
CA SER A 605 -5.68 23.39 3.51
C SER A 605 -6.36 22.89 2.23
N PRO A 606 -7.02 23.78 1.45
CA PRO A 606 -7.60 23.41 0.16
C PRO A 606 -6.52 22.90 -0.80
N GLN A 607 -6.81 21.88 -1.59
CA GLN A 607 -5.86 21.23 -2.52
C GLN A 607 -6.32 21.26 -3.99
N GLY A 608 -7.59 21.60 -4.22
CA GLY A 608 -8.20 21.93 -5.51
C GLY A 608 -9.23 23.03 -5.30
N LEU A 609 -9.47 23.85 -6.32
CA LEU A 609 -10.45 24.92 -6.31
C LEU A 609 -10.99 25.06 -7.73
N GLU A 610 -12.29 24.90 -7.93
CA GLU A 610 -12.92 24.92 -9.26
C GLU A 610 -14.20 25.73 -9.26
N PHE A 611 -14.56 26.29 -10.42
CA PHE A 611 -15.84 26.97 -10.62
C PHE A 611 -16.67 26.24 -11.68
N ASP A 612 -17.84 25.74 -11.27
CA ASP A 612 -18.86 25.21 -12.18
C ASP A 612 -19.52 26.37 -12.95
N PRO A 613 -19.29 26.52 -14.27
CA PRO A 613 -19.83 27.64 -15.04
C PRO A 613 -21.34 27.49 -15.36
N ILE A 614 -21.94 26.33 -15.10
CA ILE A 614 -23.32 25.97 -15.44
C ILE A 614 -24.23 26.13 -14.22
N GLU A 615 -23.89 25.53 -13.09
CA GLU A 615 -24.60 25.73 -11.81
C GLU A 615 -24.18 27.02 -11.10
N ARG A 616 -23.07 27.65 -11.54
CA ARG A 616 -22.45 28.84 -10.94
C ARG A 616 -22.07 28.66 -9.46
N LYS A 617 -21.39 27.54 -9.20
CA LYS A 617 -20.94 27.10 -7.88
C LYS A 617 -19.41 27.03 -7.84
N LEU A 618 -18.81 27.60 -6.80
CA LEU A 618 -17.40 27.38 -6.49
C LEU A 618 -17.27 26.14 -5.60
N TRP A 619 -16.28 25.30 -5.85
CA TRP A 619 -16.04 24.04 -5.14
C TRP A 619 -14.57 23.90 -4.74
N GLU A 620 -14.28 23.19 -3.66
CA GLU A 620 -12.92 22.81 -3.27
C GLU A 620 -12.83 21.33 -2.86
N THR A 621 -11.60 20.80 -2.91
CA THR A 621 -11.14 19.64 -2.13
C THR A 621 -10.24 20.14 -1.01
N GLU A 622 -10.34 19.59 0.20
CA GLU A 622 -9.52 19.99 1.36
C GLU A 622 -8.89 18.79 2.08
N HIS A 623 -7.61 18.93 2.46
CA HIS A 623 -7.02 18.09 3.51
C HIS A 623 -7.52 18.54 4.87
N GLY A 624 -8.35 17.71 5.51
CA GLY A 624 -8.55 17.78 6.95
C GLY A 624 -7.36 17.19 7.74
N PRO A 625 -7.49 17.08 9.06
CA PRO A 625 -6.57 16.27 9.86
C PRO A 625 -6.82 14.77 9.63
N ARG A 626 -6.13 13.86 10.34
CA ARG A 626 -6.21 12.41 10.09
C ARG A 626 -7.66 11.91 10.01
N GLY A 627 -8.04 11.41 8.83
CA GLY A 627 -9.37 10.84 8.57
C GLY A 627 -10.49 11.88 8.49
N GLY A 628 -10.30 12.95 7.73
CA GLY A 628 -11.35 13.93 7.45
C GLY A 628 -11.04 14.78 6.21
N ASP A 629 -10.66 14.13 5.11
CA ASP A 629 -10.55 14.84 3.81
C ASP A 629 -11.95 15.12 3.27
N GLU A 630 -12.11 16.27 2.62
CA GLU A 630 -13.43 16.84 2.35
C GLU A 630 -13.56 17.36 0.90
N VAL A 631 -14.78 17.33 0.37
CA VAL A 631 -15.19 18.09 -0.83
C VAL A 631 -16.29 19.06 -0.41
N ASN A 632 -16.05 20.36 -0.59
CA ASN A 632 -16.90 21.44 -0.09
C ASN A 632 -17.49 22.27 -1.23
N LEU A 633 -18.77 22.63 -1.09
CA LEU A 633 -19.42 23.68 -1.87
C LEU A 633 -19.16 25.03 -1.18
N LEU A 634 -18.60 26.01 -1.89
CA LEU A 634 -18.10 27.26 -1.34
C LEU A 634 -19.08 28.43 -1.49
N LEU A 635 -19.72 28.80 -0.37
CA LEU A 635 -20.80 29.78 -0.32
C LEU A 635 -20.34 31.16 0.21
N PRO A 636 -20.91 32.28 -0.30
CA PRO A 636 -20.46 33.62 0.04
C PRO A 636 -20.80 34.02 1.49
N GLY A 637 -19.77 34.19 2.31
CA GLY A 637 -19.86 34.59 3.71
C GLY A 637 -19.87 33.42 4.70
N HIS A 638 -19.78 32.18 4.20
CA HIS A 638 -19.93 30.96 4.98
C HIS A 638 -18.63 30.50 5.65
N ASN A 639 -18.79 29.63 6.67
CA ASN A 639 -17.73 29.19 7.58
C ASN A 639 -17.58 27.66 7.51
N TYR A 640 -16.36 27.16 7.31
CA TYR A 640 -16.07 25.72 7.21
C TYR A 640 -15.47 25.15 8.51
N GLY A 641 -15.40 25.99 9.56
CA GLY A 641 -15.34 25.56 10.95
C GLY A 641 -13.97 25.16 11.50
N TRP A 642 -12.94 25.02 10.67
CA TRP A 642 -11.58 24.79 11.17
C TRP A 642 -11.06 26.04 11.92
N PRO A 643 -10.33 25.89 13.05
CA PRO A 643 -9.89 24.67 13.71
C PRO A 643 -10.75 24.32 14.97
N ALA A 644 -12.01 24.76 14.99
CA ALA A 644 -12.96 24.46 16.06
C ALA A 644 -13.70 23.12 15.83
N PHE A 645 -13.97 22.80 14.56
CA PHE A 645 -14.59 21.56 14.10
C PHE A 645 -13.71 20.83 13.07
N SER A 646 -13.88 19.52 12.95
CA SER A 646 -13.48 18.69 11.79
C SER A 646 -14.09 17.29 11.95
N LYS A 647 -14.42 16.59 10.86
CA LYS A 647 -14.81 15.17 10.94
C LYS A 647 -13.65 14.23 11.29
N GLY A 648 -12.40 14.61 11.02
CA GLY A 648 -11.20 13.86 11.39
C GLY A 648 -10.73 14.01 12.84
N GLN A 649 -9.45 13.72 13.10
CA GLN A 649 -8.80 13.85 14.40
C GLN A 649 -7.30 14.18 14.27
N ASN A 650 -6.65 14.64 15.35
CA ASN A 650 -5.20 14.89 15.31
C ASN A 650 -4.44 13.59 14.98
N TYR A 651 -3.26 13.70 14.35
CA TYR A 651 -2.47 12.53 13.95
C TYR A 651 -1.99 11.65 15.13
N ASN A 652 -2.00 12.18 16.36
CA ASN A 652 -1.78 11.44 17.61
C ASN A 652 -3.07 10.91 18.26
N GLY A 653 -4.16 10.74 17.48
CA GLY A 653 -5.44 10.21 17.96
C GLY A 653 -6.25 11.13 18.86
N SER A 654 -5.74 12.29 19.28
CA SER A 654 -6.47 13.22 20.15
C SER A 654 -7.53 14.04 19.39
N GLN A 655 -8.59 14.47 20.09
CA GLN A 655 -9.67 15.27 19.49
C GLN A 655 -9.15 16.66 19.04
N VAL A 656 -9.59 17.11 17.86
CA VAL A 656 -9.44 18.50 17.44
C VAL A 656 -10.12 19.41 18.46
N SER A 657 -9.34 20.36 18.99
CA SER A 657 -9.70 21.11 20.19
C SER A 657 -9.11 22.53 20.19
N TRP A 658 -8.63 23.00 19.04
CA TRP A 658 -7.92 24.28 18.92
C TRP A 658 -8.86 25.48 19.11
N GLY A 659 -10.04 25.48 18.48
CA GLY A 659 -11.05 26.51 18.73
C GLY A 659 -11.38 26.67 20.22
N LYS A 660 -11.60 25.55 20.94
CA LYS A 660 -11.82 25.57 22.40
C LYS A 660 -10.64 26.15 23.21
N LYS A 661 -9.39 25.93 22.78
CA LYS A 661 -8.20 26.56 23.39
C LYS A 661 -8.10 28.05 23.10
N GLN A 662 -8.61 28.48 21.95
CA GLN A 662 -8.65 29.87 21.47
C GLN A 662 -9.88 30.64 22.00
N GLY A 663 -10.78 29.99 22.74
CA GLY A 663 -12.04 30.59 23.22
C GLY A 663 -13.13 30.72 22.15
N ILE A 664 -12.98 30.01 21.03
CA ILE A 664 -13.94 29.97 19.92
C ILE A 664 -14.95 28.84 20.17
N GLU A 665 -16.21 29.21 20.34
CA GLU A 665 -17.35 28.30 20.43
C GLU A 665 -18.16 28.40 19.13
N LEU A 666 -18.18 27.31 18.35
CA LEU A 666 -19.05 27.13 17.18
C LEU A 666 -19.91 25.88 17.40
N GLU A 667 -21.19 25.94 17.04
CA GLU A 667 -22.06 24.76 16.90
C GLU A 667 -22.14 24.30 15.44
N LEU A 668 -22.67 23.10 15.20
CA LEU A 668 -22.89 22.53 13.86
C LEU A 668 -23.83 23.35 12.94
N LYS A 669 -24.49 24.39 13.47
CA LYS A 669 -25.36 25.31 12.72
C LYS A 669 -24.61 26.57 12.23
N ASP A 670 -23.44 26.84 12.82
CA ASP A 670 -22.64 28.06 12.60
C ASP A 670 -21.53 27.81 11.55
N ILE A 671 -21.54 26.62 10.96
CA ILE A 671 -20.60 26.10 9.97
C ILE A 671 -21.36 25.29 8.92
N ASP A 672 -20.87 25.27 7.70
CA ASP A 672 -21.29 24.31 6.68
C ASP A 672 -20.65 22.94 6.94
N GLN A 673 -21.13 21.92 6.23
CA GLN A 673 -20.63 20.56 6.32
C GLN A 673 -20.20 20.07 4.94
N PRO A 674 -19.17 19.21 4.85
CA PRO A 674 -18.66 18.74 3.57
C PRO A 674 -19.71 17.90 2.83
N VAL A 675 -19.80 18.14 1.53
CA VAL A 675 -20.70 17.44 0.59
C VAL A 675 -20.24 16.01 0.38
N VAL A 676 -18.92 15.77 0.43
CA VAL A 676 -18.32 14.44 0.48
C VAL A 676 -17.31 14.38 1.62
N ASP A 677 -17.45 13.38 2.48
CA ASP A 677 -16.47 13.01 3.50
C ASP A 677 -15.66 11.81 2.99
N LEU A 678 -14.34 11.97 2.90
CA LEU A 678 -13.42 10.98 2.34
C LEU A 678 -12.61 10.35 3.48
N THR A 679 -13.32 9.68 4.40
CA THR A 679 -12.74 8.98 5.55
C THR A 679 -12.64 7.47 5.29
N PRO A 680 -11.45 6.85 5.40
CA PRO A 680 -10.16 7.42 5.80
C PRO A 680 -9.48 8.24 4.69
N SER A 681 -8.89 9.37 5.08
CA SER A 681 -8.21 10.36 4.23
C SER A 681 -7.32 9.73 3.13
N PRO A 682 -7.61 9.94 1.84
CA PRO A 682 -6.74 9.57 0.72
C PRO A 682 -5.66 10.63 0.42
N ALA A 683 -5.61 11.73 1.20
CA ALA A 683 -4.91 12.97 0.91
C ALA A 683 -5.29 13.53 -0.47
N VAL A 684 -6.54 13.98 -0.62
CA VAL A 684 -7.08 14.58 -1.86
C VAL A 684 -6.14 15.63 -2.47
N SER A 685 -6.08 15.70 -3.80
CA SER A 685 -5.39 16.77 -4.52
C SER A 685 -6.40 17.66 -5.26
N SER A 686 -6.04 18.23 -6.41
CA SER A 686 -7.04 18.92 -7.24
C SER A 686 -7.98 17.94 -7.92
N PHE A 687 -8.97 18.54 -8.56
CA PHE A 687 -10.01 17.87 -9.30
C PHE A 687 -10.44 18.80 -10.43
N VAL A 688 -11.10 18.25 -11.45
CA VAL A 688 -11.81 19.05 -12.45
C VAL A 688 -13.29 18.71 -12.45
N LEU A 689 -14.14 19.70 -12.70
CA LEU A 689 -15.50 19.48 -13.18
C LEU A 689 -15.41 19.20 -14.69
N TYR A 690 -15.57 17.93 -15.08
CA TYR A 690 -15.31 17.54 -16.46
C TYR A 690 -16.45 18.00 -17.40
N GLU A 691 -16.11 18.87 -18.36
CA GLU A 691 -17.09 19.46 -19.29
C GLU A 691 -16.89 19.08 -20.76
N ALA A 692 -15.78 18.44 -21.14
CA ALA A 692 -15.45 18.27 -22.55
C ALA A 692 -16.24 17.14 -23.24
N ALA A 693 -16.16 17.07 -24.57
CA ALA A 693 -16.94 16.13 -25.38
C ALA A 693 -16.33 14.72 -25.48
N ALA A 694 -15.09 14.52 -25.03
CA ALA A 694 -14.35 13.27 -25.22
C ALA A 694 -14.86 12.12 -24.33
N PHE A 695 -15.29 12.43 -23.09
CA PHE A 695 -15.89 11.49 -22.15
C PHE A 695 -17.34 11.89 -21.79
N PRO A 696 -18.31 11.75 -22.72
CA PRO A 696 -19.65 12.36 -22.57
C PRO A 696 -20.42 11.94 -21.31
N ALA A 697 -20.29 10.68 -20.86
CA ALA A 697 -20.92 10.19 -19.62
C ALA A 697 -20.20 10.62 -18.31
N TRP A 698 -19.05 11.30 -18.39
CA TRP A 698 -18.40 11.95 -17.24
C TRP A 698 -18.69 13.46 -17.17
N LYS A 699 -19.54 14.00 -18.07
CA LYS A 699 -19.94 15.42 -18.02
C LYS A 699 -20.59 15.79 -16.69
N HIS A 700 -20.31 17.01 -16.22
CA HIS A 700 -20.83 17.59 -14.98
C HIS A 700 -20.48 16.75 -13.73
N GLN A 701 -19.34 16.07 -13.74
CA GLN A 701 -18.87 15.21 -12.64
C GLN A 701 -17.43 15.53 -12.27
N PHE A 702 -17.10 15.27 -11.01
CA PHE A 702 -15.83 15.63 -10.39
C PHE A 702 -14.84 14.51 -10.64
N LEU A 703 -13.71 14.80 -11.28
CA LEU A 703 -12.59 13.87 -11.43
C LEU A 703 -11.52 14.26 -10.42
N VAL A 704 -11.49 13.57 -9.28
CA VAL A 704 -10.72 13.94 -8.07
C VAL A 704 -9.44 13.12 -7.94
N GLY A 705 -8.30 13.79 -7.81
CA GLY A 705 -7.01 13.16 -7.58
C GLY A 705 -6.71 12.90 -6.10
N SER A 706 -5.71 12.06 -5.84
CA SER A 706 -5.22 11.80 -4.49
C SER A 706 -3.70 11.59 -4.43
N LEU A 707 -3.09 12.10 -3.36
CA LEU A 707 -1.66 12.02 -3.11
C LEU A 707 -1.27 10.74 -2.37
N LYS A 708 -2.06 10.31 -1.38
CA LYS A 708 -1.69 9.19 -0.50
C LYS A 708 -2.29 7.87 -0.96
N ALA A 709 -3.50 7.90 -1.51
CA ALA A 709 -4.09 6.72 -2.16
C ALA A 709 -3.42 6.42 -3.51
N ALA A 710 -2.91 7.44 -4.21
CA ALA A 710 -2.35 7.35 -5.58
C ALA A 710 -3.38 7.00 -6.67
N ASP A 711 -4.65 7.33 -6.40
CA ASP A 711 -5.83 7.01 -7.20
C ASP A 711 -6.44 8.27 -7.86
N VAL A 712 -7.28 8.06 -8.88
CA VAL A 712 -8.23 9.05 -9.41
C VAL A 712 -9.65 8.51 -9.29
N TYR A 713 -10.56 9.33 -8.77
CA TYR A 713 -11.96 8.97 -8.55
C TYR A 713 -12.90 9.84 -9.40
N ARG A 714 -14.02 9.28 -9.84
CA ARG A 714 -15.18 10.02 -10.36
C ARG A 714 -16.21 10.14 -9.25
N LEU A 715 -16.57 11.37 -8.87
CA LEU A 715 -17.67 11.63 -7.94
C LEU A 715 -18.82 12.29 -8.69
N LYS A 716 -20.01 11.69 -8.59
CA LYS A 716 -21.26 12.20 -9.15
C LYS A 716 -22.06 12.84 -8.02
N ILE A 717 -22.09 14.16 -8.02
CA ILE A 717 -22.78 14.97 -7.03
C ILE A 717 -24.06 15.52 -7.67
N VAL A 718 -25.20 15.34 -7.01
CA VAL A 718 -26.51 15.87 -7.44
C VAL A 718 -27.22 16.47 -6.22
N ASP A 719 -27.85 17.64 -6.38
CA ASP A 719 -28.50 18.37 -5.27
C ASP A 719 -27.60 18.53 -4.03
N ASN A 720 -26.31 18.78 -4.27
CA ASN A 720 -25.24 18.88 -3.26
C ASN A 720 -25.08 17.62 -2.39
N LYS A 721 -25.22 16.43 -2.97
CA LYS A 721 -24.99 15.13 -2.32
C LYS A 721 -24.25 14.17 -3.25
N LEU A 722 -23.33 13.37 -2.70
CA LEU A 722 -22.77 12.23 -3.42
C LEU A 722 -23.86 11.20 -3.74
N ILE A 723 -23.98 10.83 -5.01
CA ILE A 723 -24.88 9.77 -5.50
C ILE A 723 -24.09 8.52 -5.92
N GLU A 724 -22.88 8.72 -6.44
CA GLU A 724 -22.07 7.67 -7.09
C GLU A 724 -20.59 8.04 -6.91
N GLN A 725 -19.76 7.07 -6.49
CA GLN A 725 -18.32 7.20 -6.41
C GLN A 725 -17.68 6.00 -7.11
N GLU A 726 -16.90 6.27 -8.15
CA GLU A 726 -16.16 5.27 -8.91
C GLU A 726 -14.66 5.54 -8.81
N MET A 727 -13.86 4.47 -8.77
CA MET A 727 -12.40 4.51 -8.70
C MET A 727 -11.82 4.21 -10.09
N LEU A 728 -11.54 5.28 -10.87
CA LEU A 728 -11.14 5.20 -12.28
C LEU A 728 -9.71 4.67 -12.47
N ILE A 729 -8.79 5.13 -11.62
CA ILE A 729 -7.37 4.78 -11.66
C ILE A 729 -6.96 4.39 -10.24
N ARG A 730 -6.13 3.35 -10.13
CA ARG A 730 -5.63 2.80 -8.86
C ARG A 730 -4.11 2.82 -8.84
N ASP A 731 -3.54 3.25 -7.71
CA ASP A 731 -2.12 3.05 -7.35
C ASP A 731 -1.10 3.46 -8.44
N LEU A 732 -1.35 4.58 -9.13
CA LEU A 732 -0.54 5.04 -10.28
C LEU A 732 0.70 5.84 -9.83
N ALA A 733 0.44 6.91 -9.08
CA ALA A 733 1.41 7.82 -8.48
C ALA A 733 0.66 8.80 -7.57
N ARG A 734 1.39 9.63 -6.80
CA ARG A 734 0.78 10.77 -6.09
C ARG A 734 0.21 11.74 -7.12
N ILE A 735 -1.10 11.74 -7.33
CA ILE A 735 -1.75 12.64 -8.28
C ILE A 735 -1.71 14.02 -7.66
N ARG A 736 -0.89 14.91 -8.22
CA ARG A 736 -0.67 16.27 -7.70
C ARG A 736 -1.60 17.28 -8.34
N ASP A 737 -1.87 17.12 -9.63
CA ASP A 737 -2.79 17.97 -10.36
C ASP A 737 -3.60 17.21 -11.42
N ILE A 738 -4.80 17.69 -11.72
CA ILE A 738 -5.67 17.20 -12.78
C ILE A 738 -6.12 18.40 -13.61
N GLU A 739 -6.05 18.28 -14.95
CA GLU A 739 -6.40 19.34 -15.89
C GLU A 739 -7.09 18.80 -17.14
N VAL A 740 -7.66 19.65 -17.99
CA VAL A 740 -8.29 19.24 -19.27
C VAL A 740 -7.65 19.97 -20.46
N ASP A 741 -7.07 19.22 -21.40
CA ASP A 741 -6.47 19.81 -22.62
C ASP A 741 -7.54 20.28 -23.63
N PRO A 742 -7.21 21.19 -24.57
CA PRO A 742 -8.19 21.77 -25.51
C PRO A 742 -8.95 20.79 -26.41
N ASN A 743 -8.56 19.52 -26.47
CA ASN A 743 -9.27 18.45 -27.20
C ASN A 743 -10.22 17.66 -26.29
N GLY A 744 -10.23 17.94 -24.98
CA GLY A 744 -11.06 17.28 -23.98
C GLY A 744 -10.43 16.06 -23.30
N HIS A 745 -9.13 15.82 -23.49
CA HIS A 745 -8.40 14.79 -22.75
C HIS A 745 -8.08 15.28 -21.34
N ILE A 746 -8.08 14.39 -20.35
CA ILE A 746 -7.67 14.75 -18.98
C ILE A 746 -6.15 14.57 -18.87
N LEU A 747 -5.46 15.54 -18.30
CA LEU A 747 -4.05 15.44 -17.92
C LEU A 747 -3.95 15.17 -16.43
N LEU A 748 -2.99 14.33 -16.02
CA LEU A 748 -2.60 14.18 -14.63
C LEU A 748 -1.13 14.59 -14.46
N LEU A 749 -0.85 15.46 -13.51
CA LEU A 749 0.50 15.74 -13.01
C LEU A 749 0.81 14.75 -11.87
N LEU A 750 1.89 14.00 -12.04
CA LEU A 750 2.33 12.97 -11.09
C LEU A 750 3.54 13.49 -10.29
N GLU A 751 3.42 13.51 -8.96
CA GLU A 751 4.52 13.81 -8.03
C GLU A 751 5.20 12.50 -7.61
N HIS A 752 6.53 12.38 -7.82
CA HIS A 752 7.25 11.13 -7.59
C HIS A 752 8.76 11.34 -7.40
N ALA A 753 9.38 10.58 -6.50
CA ALA A 753 10.78 10.70 -6.09
C ALA A 753 11.79 10.62 -7.24
N SER A 754 11.53 9.77 -8.26
CA SER A 754 12.42 9.63 -9.43
C SER A 754 12.26 10.72 -10.51
N GLY A 755 11.42 11.74 -10.24
CA GLY A 755 11.07 12.82 -11.15
C GLY A 755 9.58 12.77 -11.50
N GLY A 756 8.95 13.94 -11.52
CA GLY A 756 7.55 14.09 -11.90
C GLY A 756 7.30 13.75 -13.37
N ARG A 757 6.05 13.44 -13.69
CA ARG A 757 5.57 13.17 -15.05
C ARG A 757 4.24 13.85 -15.31
N ILE A 758 3.93 14.10 -16.57
CA ILE A 758 2.56 14.37 -17.01
C ILE A 758 2.09 13.19 -17.84
N VAL A 759 0.90 12.69 -17.56
CA VAL A 759 0.21 11.68 -18.37
C VAL A 759 -1.11 12.21 -18.88
N ARG A 760 -1.56 11.74 -20.04
CA ARG A 760 -2.84 12.06 -20.67
C ARG A 760 -3.74 10.83 -20.65
N ILE A 761 -4.96 11.02 -20.15
CA ILE A 761 -6.10 10.11 -20.29
C ILE A 761 -6.87 10.53 -21.55
N SER A 762 -6.81 9.71 -22.59
CA SER A 762 -7.60 9.88 -23.82
C SER A 762 -8.65 8.79 -23.94
N PRO A 763 -9.82 9.02 -24.55
CA PRO A 763 -10.71 7.93 -24.91
C PRO A 763 -9.97 6.93 -25.78
N ALA A 764 -10.24 5.64 -25.61
CA ALA A 764 -9.82 4.65 -26.59
C ALA A 764 -10.43 5.05 -27.94
N THR A 765 -9.62 5.18 -29.00
CA THR A 765 -10.11 5.41 -30.37
C THR A 765 -11.02 4.26 -30.82
N GLU A 766 -11.84 4.40 -31.87
CA GLU A 766 -12.60 3.24 -32.40
C GLU A 766 -11.70 2.03 -32.68
N GLY A 767 -10.47 2.23 -33.16
CA GLY A 767 -9.50 1.15 -33.35
C GLY A 767 -9.06 0.46 -32.04
N GLN A 768 -8.90 1.21 -30.94
CA GLN A 768 -8.58 0.67 -29.62
C GLN A 768 -9.81 0.10 -28.90
N GLN A 769 -10.99 0.69 -29.08
CA GLN A 769 -12.27 0.15 -28.63
C GLN A 769 -12.57 -1.17 -29.35
N THR A 770 -12.34 -1.28 -30.66
CA THR A 770 -12.49 -2.55 -31.39
C THR A 770 -11.32 -3.50 -31.17
N ALA A 771 -10.16 -3.06 -30.69
CA ALA A 771 -9.13 -3.97 -30.17
C ALA A 771 -9.44 -4.47 -28.73
N ALA A 772 -10.31 -3.76 -28.00
CA ALA A 772 -10.86 -4.17 -26.71
C ALA A 772 -12.20 -4.91 -26.81
N ALA A 773 -12.95 -4.76 -27.91
CA ALA A 773 -14.27 -5.34 -28.15
C ALA A 773 -14.31 -6.36 -29.32
N ALA A 774 -13.23 -6.52 -30.08
CA ALA A 774 -12.97 -7.67 -30.93
C ALA A 774 -11.56 -8.22 -30.60
N PRO A 775 -11.38 -9.55 -30.54
CA PRO A 775 -10.16 -10.15 -29.98
C PRO A 775 -8.91 -9.82 -30.81
N PRO A 776 -7.81 -9.33 -30.20
CA PRO A 776 -6.68 -8.78 -30.93
C PRO A 776 -5.89 -9.84 -31.72
N ALA A 777 -5.68 -9.55 -33.00
CA ALA A 777 -5.07 -10.47 -33.97
C ALA A 777 -3.53 -10.49 -33.94
N SER A 778 -2.94 -10.74 -32.76
CA SER A 778 -1.52 -11.01 -32.48
C SER A 778 -0.49 -9.89 -32.83
N SER A 779 0.53 -9.60 -32.03
CA SER A 779 1.02 -10.23 -30.78
C SER A 779 1.59 -9.13 -29.85
N GLU A 780 1.54 -9.26 -28.54
CA GLU A 780 1.26 -10.46 -27.73
C GLU A 780 -0.23 -10.64 -27.39
N LYS A 781 -0.66 -11.89 -27.22
CA LYS A 781 -1.97 -12.18 -26.62
C LYS A 781 -1.87 -11.97 -25.11
N ILE A 782 -2.72 -11.12 -24.54
CA ILE A 782 -3.21 -11.39 -23.19
C ILE A 782 -4.02 -12.69 -23.32
N MET A 783 -3.50 -13.77 -22.74
CA MET A 783 -4.20 -15.04 -22.71
C MET A 783 -5.39 -14.90 -21.76
N GLY A 784 -6.61 -15.26 -22.21
CA GLY A 784 -7.73 -15.49 -21.30
C GLY A 784 -7.34 -16.52 -20.22
N ARG A 785 -7.98 -16.49 -19.06
CA ARG A 785 -7.51 -17.22 -17.85
C ARG A 785 -7.45 -18.75 -18.03
N ILE A 786 -8.03 -19.25 -19.12
CA ILE A 786 -8.03 -20.64 -19.57
C ILE A 786 -7.85 -20.77 -21.11
N GLU A 787 -7.17 -19.81 -21.75
CA GLU A 787 -6.89 -19.79 -23.20
C GLU A 787 -6.32 -21.13 -23.70
N GLY A 788 -6.96 -21.69 -24.72
CA GLY A 788 -6.54 -22.94 -25.35
C GLY A 788 -6.83 -24.22 -24.53
N LYS A 789 -7.37 -24.12 -23.31
CA LYS A 789 -7.86 -25.28 -22.56
C LYS A 789 -9.16 -25.80 -23.18
N VAL A 790 -9.35 -27.12 -23.18
CA VAL A 790 -10.59 -27.77 -23.64
C VAL A 790 -11.46 -28.12 -22.43
N ALA A 791 -12.74 -27.76 -22.47
CA ALA A 791 -13.68 -27.92 -21.37
C ALA A 791 -14.91 -28.75 -21.79
N ILE A 792 -15.24 -29.82 -21.05
CA ILE A 792 -16.55 -30.49 -21.13
C ILE A 792 -17.45 -29.95 -20.03
N ILE A 793 -18.71 -29.62 -20.36
CA ILE A 793 -19.71 -29.14 -19.40
C ILE A 793 -20.99 -29.95 -19.59
N THR A 794 -21.46 -30.60 -18.51
CA THR A 794 -22.69 -31.39 -18.53
C THR A 794 -23.89 -30.59 -18.04
N GLY A 795 -25.06 -30.79 -18.65
CA GLY A 795 -26.25 -29.95 -18.38
C GLY A 795 -26.09 -28.53 -18.93
N GLY A 796 -25.32 -28.37 -20.02
CA GLY A 796 -24.88 -27.08 -20.56
C GLY A 796 -25.96 -26.28 -21.29
N ALA A 797 -27.16 -26.82 -21.49
CA ALA A 797 -28.25 -26.12 -22.20
C ALA A 797 -28.94 -25.03 -21.36
N SER A 798 -28.84 -25.09 -20.02
CA SER A 798 -29.59 -24.20 -19.13
C SER A 798 -28.91 -23.90 -17.79
N GLY A 799 -29.41 -22.87 -17.09
CA GLY A 799 -28.99 -22.51 -15.73
C GLY A 799 -27.49 -22.31 -15.56
N ILE A 800 -26.96 -22.81 -14.44
CA ILE A 800 -25.53 -22.77 -14.09
C ILE A 800 -24.66 -23.40 -15.20
N GLY A 801 -25.10 -24.48 -15.84
CA GLY A 801 -24.35 -25.14 -16.91
C GLY A 801 -24.12 -24.24 -18.13
N ARG A 802 -25.16 -23.50 -18.54
CA ARG A 802 -25.05 -22.49 -19.60
C ARG A 802 -24.17 -21.32 -19.18
N GLY A 803 -24.35 -20.80 -17.96
CA GLY A 803 -23.51 -19.73 -17.42
C GLY A 803 -22.02 -20.10 -17.37
N CYS A 804 -21.71 -21.34 -17.00
CA CYS A 804 -20.36 -21.89 -17.06
C CYS A 804 -19.85 -21.98 -18.51
N ALA A 805 -20.67 -22.42 -19.47
CA ALA A 805 -20.27 -22.52 -20.87
C ALA A 805 -19.96 -21.16 -21.49
N GLU A 806 -20.82 -20.17 -21.24
CA GLU A 806 -20.66 -18.80 -21.71
C GLU A 806 -19.43 -18.13 -21.05
N ARG A 807 -19.26 -18.23 -19.72
CA ARG A 807 -18.12 -17.63 -19.00
C ARG A 807 -16.78 -18.31 -19.32
N LEU A 808 -16.72 -19.64 -19.42
CA LEU A 808 -15.46 -20.34 -19.70
C LEU A 808 -15.00 -20.11 -21.15
N SER A 809 -15.92 -20.02 -22.12
CA SER A 809 -15.52 -19.75 -23.51
C SER A 809 -15.09 -18.30 -23.73
N ALA A 810 -15.69 -17.34 -23.02
CA ALA A 810 -15.23 -15.95 -23.01
C ALA A 810 -13.78 -15.79 -22.47
N GLU A 811 -13.30 -16.75 -21.67
CA GLU A 811 -11.96 -16.79 -21.08
C GLU A 811 -10.97 -17.66 -21.90
N GLY A 812 -11.32 -17.96 -23.15
CA GLY A 812 -10.43 -18.57 -24.15
C GLY A 812 -10.50 -20.10 -24.26
N ALA A 813 -11.38 -20.76 -23.50
CA ALA A 813 -11.56 -22.21 -23.59
C ALA A 813 -12.42 -22.63 -24.81
N THR A 814 -12.08 -23.78 -25.39
CA THR A 814 -12.99 -24.50 -26.30
C THR A 814 -13.96 -25.34 -25.47
N VAL A 815 -15.25 -25.03 -25.56
CA VAL A 815 -16.29 -25.62 -24.69
C VAL A 815 -17.15 -26.64 -25.44
N VAL A 816 -17.09 -27.89 -25.02
CA VAL A 816 -18.01 -28.95 -25.43
C VAL A 816 -19.22 -28.90 -24.50
N VAL A 817 -20.31 -28.30 -25.00
CA VAL A 817 -21.61 -28.20 -24.33
C VAL A 817 -22.32 -29.54 -24.48
N THR A 818 -22.69 -30.17 -23.37
CA THR A 818 -23.36 -31.48 -23.41
C THR A 818 -24.65 -31.49 -22.59
N ASP A 819 -25.71 -32.03 -23.18
CA ASP A 819 -27.05 -32.08 -22.61
C ASP A 819 -27.92 -33.15 -23.30
N ILE A 820 -29.07 -33.47 -22.73
CA ILE A 820 -30.12 -34.27 -23.39
C ILE A 820 -31.04 -33.39 -24.25
N ASP A 821 -31.20 -32.11 -23.91
CA ASP A 821 -31.93 -31.13 -24.72
C ASP A 821 -31.02 -30.58 -25.83
N THR A 822 -31.22 -31.11 -27.05
CA THR A 822 -30.43 -30.70 -28.21
C THR A 822 -30.75 -29.29 -28.67
N THR A 823 -31.99 -28.82 -28.52
CA THR A 823 -32.43 -27.51 -29.02
C THR A 823 -31.85 -26.38 -28.17
N LEU A 824 -31.95 -26.51 -26.84
CA LEU A 824 -31.36 -25.53 -25.93
C LEU A 824 -29.82 -25.66 -25.87
N GLY A 825 -29.26 -26.86 -26.06
CA GLY A 825 -27.82 -27.08 -26.17
C GLY A 825 -27.20 -26.42 -27.41
N GLU A 826 -27.81 -26.62 -28.58
CA GLU A 826 -27.45 -25.92 -29.82
C GLU A 826 -27.62 -24.40 -29.69
N GLN A 827 -28.64 -23.93 -28.98
CA GLN A 827 -28.83 -22.49 -28.72
C GLN A 827 -27.74 -21.89 -27.80
N THR A 828 -27.29 -22.60 -26.76
CA THR A 828 -26.11 -22.19 -25.97
C THR A 828 -24.89 -22.05 -26.87
N VAL A 829 -24.62 -23.03 -27.74
CA VAL A 829 -23.49 -22.98 -28.67
C VAL A 829 -23.61 -21.84 -29.67
N ALA A 830 -24.81 -21.60 -30.21
CA ALA A 830 -25.07 -20.47 -31.10
C ALA A 830 -24.84 -19.12 -30.41
N ASN A 831 -25.20 -18.99 -29.11
CA ASN A 831 -24.90 -17.79 -28.31
C ASN A 831 -23.38 -17.60 -28.16
N ILE A 832 -22.65 -18.63 -27.77
CA ILE A 832 -21.20 -18.59 -27.54
C ILE A 832 -20.45 -18.24 -28.84
N VAL A 833 -20.80 -18.90 -29.95
CA VAL A 833 -20.18 -18.63 -31.27
C VAL A 833 -20.53 -17.23 -31.77
N LYS A 834 -21.75 -16.73 -31.51
CA LYS A 834 -22.13 -15.34 -31.81
C LYS A 834 -21.35 -14.32 -30.96
N ALA A 835 -20.97 -14.68 -29.74
CA ALA A 835 -20.09 -13.89 -28.87
C ALA A 835 -18.59 -14.04 -29.20
N GLY A 836 -18.22 -14.76 -30.26
CA GLY A 836 -16.82 -14.99 -30.67
C GLY A 836 -16.10 -16.10 -29.91
N GLY A 837 -16.78 -16.79 -28.98
CA GLY A 837 -16.26 -17.96 -28.29
C GLY A 837 -16.23 -19.22 -29.15
N LYS A 838 -15.56 -20.26 -28.66
CA LYS A 838 -15.48 -21.58 -29.30
C LYS A 838 -16.32 -22.57 -28.52
N ALA A 839 -17.40 -23.06 -29.12
CA ALA A 839 -18.16 -24.17 -28.57
C ALA A 839 -18.66 -25.13 -29.65
N GLU A 840 -18.93 -26.37 -29.24
CA GLU A 840 -19.71 -27.34 -30.00
C GLU A 840 -20.73 -28.03 -29.07
N PHE A 841 -21.77 -28.63 -29.65
CA PHE A 841 -22.77 -29.39 -28.91
C PHE A 841 -22.60 -30.89 -29.16
N ILE A 842 -22.66 -31.70 -28.10
CA ILE A 842 -22.79 -33.15 -28.19
C ILE A 842 -23.96 -33.59 -27.30
N LYS A 843 -24.94 -34.29 -27.88
CA LYS A 843 -26.03 -34.89 -27.11
C LYS A 843 -25.46 -35.97 -26.18
N HIS A 844 -25.86 -35.92 -24.90
CA HIS A 844 -25.25 -36.72 -23.84
C HIS A 844 -26.28 -37.00 -22.73
N ASP A 845 -26.65 -38.27 -22.54
CA ASP A 845 -27.25 -38.71 -21.28
C ASP A 845 -26.13 -39.06 -20.29
N VAL A 846 -25.97 -38.27 -19.22
CA VAL A 846 -24.89 -38.48 -18.23
C VAL A 846 -25.00 -39.79 -17.45
N THR A 847 -26.12 -40.52 -17.55
CA THR A 847 -26.26 -41.87 -16.97
C THR A 847 -25.75 -42.98 -17.90
N SER A 848 -25.51 -42.66 -19.17
CA SER A 848 -25.01 -43.60 -20.19
C SER A 848 -23.48 -43.63 -20.16
N GLU A 849 -22.92 -44.77 -19.73
CA GLU A 849 -21.47 -44.99 -19.78
C GLU A 849 -20.91 -44.98 -21.21
N SER A 850 -21.71 -45.36 -22.21
CA SER A 850 -21.36 -45.23 -23.63
C SER A 850 -21.34 -43.78 -24.12
N ASP A 851 -22.30 -42.94 -23.72
CA ASP A 851 -22.30 -41.53 -24.10
C ASP A 851 -21.08 -40.82 -23.51
N TRP A 852 -20.68 -41.15 -22.28
CA TRP A 852 -19.45 -40.61 -21.66
C TRP A 852 -18.18 -40.99 -22.43
N VAL A 853 -18.07 -42.23 -22.92
CA VAL A 853 -16.98 -42.65 -23.81
C VAL A 853 -17.02 -41.85 -25.10
N ASP A 854 -18.16 -41.83 -25.79
CA ASP A 854 -18.32 -41.14 -27.07
C ASP A 854 -18.06 -39.63 -26.96
N VAL A 855 -18.47 -38.97 -25.87
CA VAL A 855 -18.23 -37.54 -25.61
C VAL A 855 -16.76 -37.25 -25.37
N VAL A 856 -16.07 -38.04 -24.54
CA VAL A 856 -14.64 -37.82 -24.26
C VAL A 856 -13.78 -38.16 -25.49
N GLU A 857 -14.08 -39.26 -26.20
CA GLU A 857 -13.37 -39.61 -27.43
C GLU A 857 -13.59 -38.57 -28.54
N GLN A 858 -14.81 -38.07 -28.75
CA GLN A 858 -15.06 -36.97 -29.70
C GLN A 858 -14.33 -35.69 -29.29
N THR A 859 -14.33 -35.34 -28.00
CA THR A 859 -13.63 -34.14 -27.49
C THR A 859 -12.13 -34.21 -27.76
N VAL A 860 -11.49 -35.33 -27.41
CA VAL A 860 -10.06 -35.53 -27.63
C VAL A 860 -9.73 -35.63 -29.13
N ALA A 861 -10.57 -36.28 -29.94
CA ALA A 861 -10.35 -36.41 -31.39
C ALA A 861 -10.52 -35.08 -32.15
N ARG A 862 -11.37 -34.17 -31.67
CA ARG A 862 -11.61 -32.85 -32.30
C ARG A 862 -10.65 -31.76 -31.83
N HIS A 863 -10.33 -31.74 -30.53
CA HIS A 863 -9.59 -30.63 -29.90
C HIS A 863 -8.21 -31.02 -29.37
N GLY A 864 -7.81 -32.29 -29.49
CA GLY A 864 -6.47 -32.80 -29.14
C GLY A 864 -6.25 -33.12 -27.66
N GLY A 865 -7.24 -32.91 -26.79
CA GLY A 865 -7.12 -33.18 -25.36
C GLY A 865 -8.36 -32.74 -24.56
N LEU A 866 -8.24 -32.82 -23.24
CA LEU A 866 -9.24 -32.36 -22.27
C LEU A 866 -8.51 -31.74 -21.07
N ASN A 867 -8.94 -30.58 -20.59
CA ASN A 867 -8.29 -29.88 -19.47
C ASN A 867 -9.26 -29.48 -18.36
N ILE A 868 -10.54 -29.30 -18.66
CA ILE A 868 -11.57 -28.87 -17.70
C ILE A 868 -12.78 -29.81 -17.82
N LEU A 869 -13.32 -30.25 -16.69
CA LEU A 869 -14.61 -30.93 -16.63
C LEU A 869 -15.50 -30.23 -15.60
N VAL A 870 -16.65 -29.74 -16.03
CA VAL A 870 -17.70 -29.21 -15.15
C VAL A 870 -18.84 -30.22 -15.11
N ASN A 871 -18.85 -31.04 -14.06
CA ASN A 871 -19.93 -31.98 -13.77
C ASN A 871 -21.10 -31.22 -13.15
N ASN A 872 -21.95 -30.61 -13.99
CA ASN A 872 -23.06 -29.75 -13.60
C ASN A 872 -24.45 -30.40 -13.76
N ALA A 873 -24.61 -31.39 -14.64
CA ALA A 873 -25.88 -32.07 -14.85
C ALA A 873 -26.50 -32.58 -13.54
N GLY A 874 -27.80 -32.34 -13.36
CA GLY A 874 -28.50 -32.70 -12.14
C GLY A 874 -30.00 -32.42 -12.17
N ILE A 875 -30.73 -33.11 -11.30
CA ILE A 875 -32.15 -32.89 -11.00
C ILE A 875 -32.37 -32.79 -9.49
N GLY A 876 -33.48 -32.18 -9.07
CA GLY A 876 -33.88 -32.05 -7.67
C GLY A 876 -35.27 -32.61 -7.44
N ILE A 877 -35.37 -33.91 -7.15
CA ILE A 877 -36.63 -34.55 -6.72
C ILE A 877 -36.74 -34.40 -5.21
N GLY A 878 -37.64 -33.50 -4.79
CA GLY A 878 -38.08 -33.37 -3.40
C GLY A 878 -39.23 -34.30 -3.06
N GLY A 879 -39.31 -34.69 -1.79
CA GLY A 879 -40.38 -35.52 -1.24
C GLY A 879 -40.10 -36.01 0.18
N SER A 880 -41.16 -36.45 0.85
CA SER A 880 -41.08 -37.25 2.07
C SER A 880 -40.34 -38.57 1.80
N ILE A 881 -39.35 -38.91 2.64
CA ILE A 881 -38.48 -40.07 2.42
C ILE A 881 -39.19 -41.43 2.59
N VAL A 882 -40.37 -41.46 3.21
CA VAL A 882 -41.18 -42.69 3.32
C VAL A 882 -42.16 -42.88 2.16
N ASP A 883 -42.39 -41.83 1.37
CA ASP A 883 -43.33 -41.81 0.24
C ASP A 883 -42.60 -41.77 -1.12
N MET A 884 -41.33 -41.33 -1.14
CA MET A 884 -40.47 -41.33 -2.32
C MET A 884 -40.29 -42.74 -2.91
N THR A 885 -40.50 -42.88 -4.22
CA THR A 885 -40.34 -44.17 -4.89
C THR A 885 -38.87 -44.57 -4.99
N LEU A 886 -38.60 -45.88 -5.07
CA LEU A 886 -37.25 -46.38 -5.34
C LEU A 886 -36.77 -45.97 -6.75
N GLU A 887 -37.69 -45.78 -7.70
CA GLU A 887 -37.39 -45.33 -9.06
C GLU A 887 -36.88 -43.88 -9.06
N ASP A 888 -37.54 -42.97 -8.35
CA ASP A 888 -37.11 -41.57 -8.21
C ASP A 888 -35.79 -41.45 -7.44
N TRP A 889 -35.62 -42.23 -6.38
CA TRP A 889 -34.35 -42.35 -5.66
C TRP A 889 -33.22 -42.79 -6.61
N GLN A 890 -33.42 -43.88 -7.36
CA GLN A 890 -32.42 -44.42 -8.28
C GLN A 890 -32.12 -43.47 -9.44
N ARG A 891 -33.15 -42.84 -10.01
CA ARG A 891 -33.02 -41.86 -11.10
C ARG A 891 -32.21 -40.63 -10.67
N GLN A 892 -32.50 -40.09 -9.49
CA GLN A 892 -31.78 -38.95 -8.95
C GLN A 892 -30.33 -39.32 -8.58
N GLN A 893 -30.08 -40.51 -8.03
CA GLN A 893 -28.72 -41.01 -7.79
C GLN A 893 -27.92 -41.19 -9.10
N ALA A 894 -28.53 -41.80 -10.12
CA ALA A 894 -27.89 -42.05 -11.41
C ALA A 894 -27.43 -40.75 -12.09
N ILE A 895 -28.29 -39.73 -12.11
CA ILE A 895 -27.98 -38.44 -12.74
C ILE A 895 -27.00 -37.62 -11.89
N ASN A 896 -27.28 -37.44 -10.58
CA ASN A 896 -26.55 -36.49 -9.74
C ASN A 896 -25.23 -37.02 -9.17
N LEU A 897 -25.01 -38.35 -9.15
CA LEU A 897 -23.84 -38.98 -8.52
C LEU A 897 -23.15 -39.97 -9.46
N ASP A 898 -23.86 -40.91 -10.05
CA ASP A 898 -23.22 -41.93 -10.92
C ASP A 898 -22.68 -41.28 -12.20
N GLY A 899 -23.41 -40.32 -12.79
CA GLY A 899 -22.92 -39.51 -13.91
C GLY A 899 -21.71 -38.64 -13.56
N VAL A 900 -21.57 -38.18 -12.31
CA VAL A 900 -20.38 -37.47 -11.83
C VAL A 900 -19.19 -38.42 -11.72
N PHE A 901 -19.42 -39.64 -11.21
CA PHE A 901 -18.42 -40.72 -11.19
C PHE A 901 -17.97 -41.11 -12.60
N LEU A 902 -18.89 -41.30 -13.54
CA LEU A 902 -18.57 -41.61 -14.94
C LEU A 902 -17.73 -40.49 -15.57
N GLY A 903 -18.15 -39.23 -15.41
CA GLY A 903 -17.38 -38.09 -15.89
C GLY A 903 -15.95 -38.05 -15.36
N ILE A 904 -15.77 -38.27 -14.05
CA ILE A 904 -14.44 -38.40 -13.43
C ILE A 904 -13.64 -39.56 -14.04
N LYS A 905 -14.25 -40.75 -14.12
CA LYS A 905 -13.63 -42.00 -14.60
C LYS A 905 -13.07 -41.85 -16.03
N TYR A 906 -13.82 -41.22 -16.93
CA TYR A 906 -13.43 -41.09 -18.33
C TYR A 906 -12.61 -39.83 -18.63
N ALA A 907 -12.79 -38.73 -17.89
CA ALA A 907 -11.98 -37.52 -18.08
C ALA A 907 -10.56 -37.62 -17.50
N ILE A 908 -10.34 -38.31 -16.38
CA ILE A 908 -9.01 -38.40 -15.75
C ILE A 908 -7.92 -38.93 -16.69
N PRO A 909 -8.12 -40.03 -17.46
CA PRO A 909 -7.14 -40.47 -18.45
C PRO A 909 -6.80 -39.39 -19.49
N ALA A 910 -7.82 -38.73 -20.06
CA ALA A 910 -7.63 -37.68 -21.06
C ALA A 910 -6.90 -36.45 -20.50
N MET A 911 -7.23 -36.01 -19.29
CA MET A 911 -6.57 -34.89 -18.60
C MET A 911 -5.12 -35.20 -18.19
N ARG A 912 -4.87 -36.44 -17.74
CA ARG A 912 -3.52 -36.92 -17.41
C ARG A 912 -2.63 -36.90 -18.65
N ASP A 913 -3.16 -37.39 -19.78
CA ASP A 913 -2.40 -37.51 -21.02
C ASP A 913 -2.27 -36.15 -21.76
N ALA A 914 -3.21 -35.23 -21.53
CA ALA A 914 -3.08 -33.80 -21.88
C ALA A 914 -2.19 -32.98 -20.92
N GLY A 915 -1.64 -33.61 -19.86
CA GLY A 915 -0.68 -32.99 -18.95
C GLY A 915 -1.22 -31.92 -18.00
N SER A 916 -2.53 -31.67 -17.97
CA SER A 916 -3.18 -30.73 -17.03
C SER A 916 -4.69 -30.97 -16.94
N GLY A 917 -5.24 -30.88 -15.73
CA GLY A 917 -6.67 -31.08 -15.47
C GLY A 917 -7.24 -30.25 -14.31
N SER A 918 -8.47 -29.79 -14.44
CA SER A 918 -9.31 -29.34 -13.33
C SER A 918 -10.72 -29.93 -13.48
N ILE A 919 -11.17 -30.64 -12.45
CA ILE A 919 -12.51 -31.21 -12.37
C ILE A 919 -13.28 -30.41 -11.31
N ILE A 920 -14.41 -29.84 -11.72
CA ILE A 920 -15.30 -29.05 -10.88
C ILE A 920 -16.65 -29.78 -10.81
N ASN A 921 -16.96 -30.31 -9.63
CA ASN A 921 -18.19 -31.06 -9.39
C ASN A 921 -19.26 -30.18 -8.73
N MET A 922 -20.44 -30.06 -9.36
CA MET A 922 -21.51 -29.22 -8.86
C MET A 922 -22.30 -29.93 -7.76
N SER A 923 -21.99 -29.59 -6.51
CA SER A 923 -22.70 -30.05 -5.32
C SER A 923 -23.90 -29.13 -5.03
N SER A 924 -24.12 -28.75 -3.78
CA SER A 924 -25.09 -27.76 -3.29
C SER A 924 -24.81 -27.50 -1.80
N VAL A 925 -25.37 -26.44 -1.21
CA VAL A 925 -25.55 -26.32 0.25
C VAL A 925 -26.24 -27.55 0.86
N ALA A 926 -27.09 -28.24 0.10
CA ALA A 926 -27.73 -29.50 0.50
C ALA A 926 -26.73 -30.67 0.74
N GLY A 927 -25.51 -30.56 0.22
CA GLY A 927 -24.39 -31.47 0.52
C GLY A 927 -23.57 -31.09 1.76
N LEU A 928 -23.80 -29.89 2.31
CA LEU A 928 -23.14 -29.36 3.51
C LEU A 928 -24.06 -29.50 4.73
N LYS A 929 -25.31 -29.02 4.61
CA LYS A 929 -26.37 -29.13 5.61
C LYS A 929 -27.58 -29.88 5.03
N GLY A 930 -28.17 -30.77 5.82
CA GLY A 930 -29.35 -31.54 5.38
C GLY A 930 -30.62 -30.69 5.43
N ALA A 931 -31.37 -30.66 4.33
CA ALA A 931 -32.70 -30.06 4.26
C ALA A 931 -33.81 -31.12 4.39
N ALA A 932 -34.90 -30.77 5.09
CA ALA A 932 -36.12 -31.58 5.13
C ALA A 932 -36.75 -31.71 3.73
N ASN A 933 -37.46 -32.81 3.47
CA ASN A 933 -38.06 -33.15 2.17
C ASN A 933 -37.08 -33.19 0.98
N LEU A 934 -35.77 -33.13 1.21
CA LEU A 934 -34.71 -33.25 0.20
C LEU A 934 -33.74 -34.39 0.53
N ALA A 935 -34.13 -35.36 1.36
CA ALA A 935 -33.25 -36.40 1.90
C ALA A 935 -32.41 -37.15 0.83
N ALA A 936 -33.01 -37.50 -0.32
CA ALA A 936 -32.31 -38.11 -1.44
C ALA A 936 -31.39 -37.14 -2.18
N TYR A 937 -31.82 -35.88 -2.38
CA TYR A 937 -30.98 -34.85 -3.00
C TYR A 937 -29.75 -34.55 -2.13
N ASN A 938 -29.93 -34.40 -0.81
CA ASN A 938 -28.86 -34.29 0.18
C ASN A 938 -27.86 -35.45 0.06
N ALA A 939 -28.37 -36.70 -0.08
CA ALA A 939 -27.53 -37.88 -0.25
C ALA A 939 -26.69 -37.80 -1.54
N THR A 940 -27.26 -37.38 -2.68
CA THR A 940 -26.48 -37.20 -3.91
C THR A 940 -25.40 -36.13 -3.77
N LYS A 941 -25.75 -34.94 -3.26
CA LYS A 941 -24.82 -33.80 -3.21
C LYS A 941 -23.75 -33.97 -2.12
N GLY A 942 -24.07 -34.64 -1.01
CA GLY A 942 -23.11 -35.11 -0.01
C GLY A 942 -22.21 -36.25 -0.52
N GLY A 943 -22.74 -37.14 -1.37
CA GLY A 943 -21.95 -38.13 -2.11
C GLY A 943 -20.91 -37.47 -3.02
N VAL A 944 -21.35 -36.52 -3.87
CA VAL A 944 -20.46 -35.74 -4.76
C VAL A 944 -19.37 -35.01 -3.96
N ARG A 945 -19.72 -34.41 -2.82
CA ARG A 945 -18.79 -33.72 -1.91
C ARG A 945 -17.64 -34.63 -1.44
N LEU A 946 -17.96 -35.83 -0.93
CA LEU A 946 -16.93 -36.75 -0.43
C LEU A 946 -16.19 -37.48 -1.56
N LEU A 947 -16.87 -37.83 -2.66
CA LEU A 947 -16.25 -38.37 -3.88
C LEU A 947 -15.16 -37.43 -4.42
N THR A 948 -15.46 -36.13 -4.48
CA THR A 948 -14.52 -35.07 -4.87
C THR A 948 -13.22 -35.12 -4.05
N LYS A 949 -13.31 -35.26 -2.72
CA LYS A 949 -12.12 -35.34 -1.85
C LYS A 949 -11.34 -36.63 -2.03
N GLY A 950 -12.02 -37.77 -2.19
CA GLY A 950 -11.37 -39.06 -2.45
C GLY A 950 -10.52 -39.00 -3.72
N VAL A 951 -11.15 -38.58 -4.82
CA VAL A 951 -10.50 -38.46 -6.13
C VAL A 951 -9.39 -37.39 -6.12
N ALA A 952 -9.57 -36.27 -5.42
CA ALA A 952 -8.51 -35.27 -5.22
C ALA A 952 -7.24 -35.87 -4.56
N LEU A 953 -7.42 -36.73 -3.55
CA LEU A 953 -6.32 -37.44 -2.89
C LEU A 953 -5.70 -38.50 -3.80
N GLU A 954 -6.49 -39.24 -4.57
CA GLU A 954 -6.00 -40.22 -5.55
C GLU A 954 -5.16 -39.57 -6.65
N CYS A 955 -5.61 -38.44 -7.22
CA CYS A 955 -4.84 -37.65 -8.18
C CYS A 955 -3.52 -37.15 -7.59
N ALA A 956 -3.55 -36.61 -6.36
CA ALA A 956 -2.38 -36.08 -5.67
C ALA A 956 -1.35 -37.17 -5.31
N GLN A 957 -1.81 -38.33 -4.79
CA GLN A 957 -0.95 -39.49 -4.50
C GLN A 957 -0.33 -40.06 -5.78
N SER A 958 -1.12 -40.17 -6.86
CA SER A 958 -0.66 -40.61 -8.18
C SER A 958 0.21 -39.58 -8.90
N ARG A 959 0.33 -38.35 -8.35
CA ARG A 959 1.02 -37.19 -8.93
C ARG A 959 0.53 -36.81 -10.32
N TRP A 960 -0.75 -37.05 -10.61
CA TRP A 960 -1.37 -36.55 -11.84
C TRP A 960 -1.57 -35.03 -11.73
N PRO A 961 -1.40 -34.26 -12.82
CA PRO A 961 -1.54 -32.80 -12.82
C PRO A 961 -3.02 -32.37 -12.84
N ILE A 962 -3.85 -33.02 -12.01
CA ILE A 962 -5.30 -32.91 -12.00
C ILE A 962 -5.75 -32.43 -10.61
N ARG A 963 -6.53 -31.35 -10.58
CA ARG A 963 -7.19 -30.82 -9.37
C ARG A 963 -8.66 -31.19 -9.41
N VAL A 964 -9.25 -31.51 -8.26
CA VAL A 964 -10.65 -31.97 -8.17
C VAL A 964 -11.33 -31.25 -7.00
N ASN A 965 -12.32 -30.41 -7.28
CA ASN A 965 -12.98 -29.53 -6.31
C ASN A 965 -14.50 -29.56 -6.48
N SER A 966 -15.24 -29.24 -5.42
CA SER A 966 -16.71 -29.13 -5.48
C SER A 966 -17.17 -27.70 -5.24
N VAL A 967 -18.17 -27.27 -6.02
CA VAL A 967 -18.86 -25.99 -5.83
C VAL A 967 -20.20 -26.27 -5.18
N HIS A 968 -20.61 -25.42 -4.23
CA HIS A 968 -21.82 -25.58 -3.43
C HIS A 968 -22.74 -24.36 -3.58
N PRO A 969 -23.59 -24.33 -4.64
CA PRO A 969 -24.57 -23.28 -4.83
C PRO A 969 -25.64 -23.24 -3.73
N GLY A 970 -26.07 -22.02 -3.38
CA GLY A 970 -27.26 -21.72 -2.57
C GLY A 970 -28.54 -21.60 -3.39
N VAL A 971 -29.35 -20.58 -3.09
CA VAL A 971 -30.56 -20.25 -3.88
C VAL A 971 -30.14 -19.44 -5.11
N ILE A 972 -30.13 -20.10 -6.29
CA ILE A 972 -29.72 -19.51 -7.56
C ILE A 972 -30.89 -19.52 -8.55
N ASP A 973 -31.21 -18.40 -9.18
CA ASP A 973 -32.25 -18.33 -10.22
C ASP A 973 -31.88 -19.23 -11.41
N THR A 974 -32.63 -20.33 -11.55
CA THR A 974 -32.45 -21.34 -12.58
C THR A 974 -33.73 -22.16 -12.78
N PRO A 975 -33.92 -22.79 -13.96
CA PRO A 975 -34.98 -23.78 -14.19
C PRO A 975 -34.86 -25.10 -13.40
N ILE A 976 -34.23 -25.11 -12.21
CA ILE A 976 -34.24 -26.26 -11.29
C ILE A 976 -35.45 -26.24 -10.36
N TRP A 977 -35.92 -25.04 -9.96
CA TRP A 977 -37.05 -24.87 -9.04
C TRP A 977 -38.36 -25.38 -9.63
N THR A 978 -38.56 -25.21 -10.94
CA THR A 978 -39.69 -25.76 -11.70
C THR A 978 -39.60 -27.28 -11.96
N LYS A 979 -38.56 -27.95 -11.45
CA LYS A 979 -38.36 -29.40 -11.52
C LYS A 979 -38.45 -30.09 -10.16
N VAL A 980 -38.61 -29.32 -9.07
CA VAL A 980 -39.03 -29.85 -7.76
C VAL A 980 -40.54 -30.13 -7.83
N ASN A 981 -40.98 -31.25 -7.29
CA ASN A 981 -42.27 -31.86 -7.67
C ASN A 981 -43.48 -30.97 -7.25
N PRO A 982 -44.42 -30.64 -8.15
CA PRO A 982 -45.47 -29.64 -7.89
C PRO A 982 -46.60 -30.09 -6.95
N GLU A 983 -46.57 -31.33 -6.45
CA GLU A 983 -47.55 -31.85 -5.47
C GLU A 983 -47.37 -31.27 -4.05
N TYR A 984 -46.45 -30.31 -3.88
CA TYR A 984 -46.19 -29.59 -2.61
C TYR A 984 -46.68 -28.13 -2.59
N PHE A 985 -47.31 -27.64 -3.66
CA PHE A 985 -47.93 -26.31 -3.69
C PHE A 985 -49.32 -26.33 -3.03
N GLU A 986 -49.71 -25.24 -2.34
CA GLU A 986 -51.10 -25.08 -1.91
C GLU A 986 -52.03 -24.82 -3.11
N GLU A 987 -53.34 -25.07 -2.94
CA GLU A 987 -54.36 -25.05 -4.02
C GLU A 987 -54.60 -23.62 -4.58
N GLY A 988 -53.66 -23.14 -5.39
CA GLY A 988 -53.64 -21.81 -5.99
C GLY A 988 -52.25 -21.31 -6.41
N GLU A 989 -51.17 -21.89 -5.90
CA GLU A 989 -49.79 -21.50 -6.27
C GLU A 989 -49.34 -22.17 -7.59
N ASN A 990 -48.53 -21.45 -8.38
CA ASN A 990 -48.16 -21.87 -9.74
C ASN A 990 -46.65 -22.05 -9.96
N ALA A 991 -45.81 -21.63 -9.00
CA ALA A 991 -44.34 -21.74 -9.07
C ALA A 991 -43.73 -21.56 -7.66
N VAL A 992 -42.48 -21.98 -7.50
CA VAL A 992 -41.65 -21.56 -6.36
C VAL A 992 -41.25 -20.09 -6.56
N ASP A 993 -41.56 -19.23 -5.61
CA ASP A 993 -41.01 -17.87 -5.56
C ASP A 993 -39.57 -17.92 -5.02
N VAL A 994 -38.61 -17.92 -5.95
CA VAL A 994 -37.17 -18.01 -5.68
C VAL A 994 -36.66 -16.74 -4.97
N GLU A 995 -37.27 -15.58 -5.25
CA GLU A 995 -36.89 -14.30 -4.65
C GLU A 995 -37.37 -14.25 -3.20
N ALA A 996 -38.63 -14.63 -2.93
CA ALA A 996 -39.13 -14.75 -1.56
C ALA A 996 -38.35 -15.80 -0.74
N MET A 997 -37.93 -16.91 -1.37
CA MET A 997 -37.02 -17.89 -0.73
C MET A 997 -35.66 -17.28 -0.41
N ALA A 998 -35.13 -16.41 -1.26
CA ALA A 998 -33.87 -15.71 -0.99
C ALA A 998 -34.03 -14.68 0.14
N THR A 999 -35.02 -13.78 0.05
CA THR A 999 -35.32 -12.76 1.07
C THR A 999 -35.59 -13.33 2.46
N LEU A 1000 -36.18 -14.53 2.56
CA LEU A 1000 -36.49 -15.17 3.84
C LEU A 1000 -35.40 -16.13 4.34
N GLY A 1001 -34.53 -16.65 3.46
CA GLY A 1001 -33.61 -17.75 3.76
C GLY A 1001 -32.13 -17.46 3.59
N VAL A 1002 -31.75 -16.53 2.71
CA VAL A 1002 -30.37 -16.18 2.38
C VAL A 1002 -29.97 -14.90 3.14
N PRO A 1003 -28.86 -14.89 3.90
CA PRO A 1003 -28.46 -13.72 4.71
C PRO A 1003 -28.22 -12.40 3.98
N THR A 1004 -27.94 -12.39 2.67
CA THR A 1004 -27.93 -11.16 1.86
C THR A 1004 -29.32 -10.64 1.51
N GLY A 1005 -30.35 -11.48 1.59
CA GLY A 1005 -31.73 -11.19 1.15
C GLY A 1005 -31.97 -11.33 -0.36
N GLU A 1006 -30.90 -11.54 -1.15
CA GLU A 1006 -30.90 -11.51 -2.62
C GLU A 1006 -30.70 -12.91 -3.22
N VAL A 1007 -31.29 -13.15 -4.39
CA VAL A 1007 -31.06 -14.37 -5.19
C VAL A 1007 -29.70 -14.32 -5.90
N GLY A 1008 -28.99 -15.45 -5.97
CA GLY A 1008 -27.79 -15.57 -6.80
C GLY A 1008 -28.11 -15.90 -8.26
N TYR A 1009 -27.20 -15.61 -9.18
CA TYR A 1009 -27.37 -15.85 -10.61
C TYR A 1009 -26.38 -16.90 -11.15
N PRO A 1010 -26.65 -17.50 -12.33
CA PRO A 1010 -25.75 -18.47 -12.96
C PRO A 1010 -24.30 -17.97 -13.16
N LEU A 1011 -24.11 -16.65 -13.30
CA LEU A 1011 -22.80 -16.03 -13.48
C LEU A 1011 -21.95 -16.11 -12.20
N ASP A 1012 -22.53 -15.98 -11.02
CA ASP A 1012 -21.81 -15.99 -9.74
C ASP A 1012 -21.16 -17.35 -9.49
N ILE A 1013 -21.91 -18.42 -9.81
CA ILE A 1013 -21.40 -19.79 -9.80
C ILE A 1013 -20.34 -19.97 -10.89
N ALA A 1014 -20.58 -19.47 -12.10
CA ALA A 1014 -19.63 -19.59 -13.22
C ALA A 1014 -18.29 -18.87 -12.95
N ASN A 1015 -18.29 -17.77 -12.20
CA ASN A 1015 -17.10 -17.04 -11.78
C ASN A 1015 -16.23 -17.89 -10.83
N GLY A 1016 -16.85 -18.60 -9.88
CA GLY A 1016 -16.17 -19.56 -9.01
C GLY A 1016 -15.65 -20.79 -9.76
N VAL A 1017 -16.42 -21.32 -10.72
CA VAL A 1017 -16.00 -22.43 -11.60
C VAL A 1017 -14.79 -22.02 -12.45
N LEU A 1018 -14.78 -20.81 -13.00
CA LEU A 1018 -13.65 -20.25 -13.75
C LEU A 1018 -12.40 -20.12 -12.87
N PHE A 1019 -12.51 -19.58 -11.66
CA PHE A 1019 -11.39 -19.54 -10.73
C PHE A 1019 -10.81 -20.95 -10.50
N LEU A 1020 -11.67 -21.95 -10.25
CA LEU A 1020 -11.26 -23.35 -10.09
C LEU A 1020 -10.68 -23.98 -11.38
N ALA A 1021 -11.06 -23.53 -12.57
CA ALA A 1021 -10.52 -23.98 -13.86
C ALA A 1021 -9.17 -23.30 -14.25
N SER A 1022 -8.97 -22.05 -13.81
CA SER A 1022 -7.76 -21.26 -14.03
C SER A 1022 -6.54 -21.79 -13.26
N ASP A 1023 -5.36 -21.24 -13.55
CA ASP A 1023 -4.12 -21.60 -12.83
C ASP A 1023 -3.92 -20.80 -11.53
N GLU A 1024 -4.78 -19.82 -11.23
CA GLU A 1024 -4.80 -19.11 -9.95
C GLU A 1024 -5.12 -20.09 -8.80
N SER A 1025 -6.00 -21.06 -9.06
CA SER A 1025 -6.35 -22.13 -8.13
C SER A 1025 -5.40 -23.34 -8.19
N ARG A 1026 -4.18 -23.20 -8.75
CA ARG A 1026 -3.19 -24.30 -8.91
C ARG A 1026 -2.84 -25.07 -7.64
N TYR A 1027 -3.05 -24.50 -6.45
CA TYR A 1027 -2.78 -25.15 -5.16
C TYR A 1027 -4.07 -25.58 -4.42
N ILE A 1028 -5.22 -25.53 -5.09
CA ILE A 1028 -6.54 -25.83 -4.54
C ILE A 1028 -7.04 -27.14 -5.17
N THR A 1029 -7.12 -28.18 -4.35
CA THR A 1029 -7.71 -29.49 -4.68
C THR A 1029 -8.38 -30.07 -3.42
N GLY A 1030 -9.50 -30.77 -3.58
CA GLY A 1030 -10.34 -31.27 -2.48
C GLY A 1030 -11.17 -30.21 -1.75
N THR A 1031 -11.22 -28.97 -2.24
CA THR A 1031 -11.95 -27.88 -1.57
C THR A 1031 -13.47 -27.93 -1.82
N GLU A 1032 -14.20 -27.27 -0.92
CA GLU A 1032 -15.64 -27.04 -0.98
C GLU A 1032 -15.85 -25.52 -1.16
N LEU A 1033 -15.99 -25.07 -2.40
CA LEU A 1033 -16.22 -23.65 -2.71
C LEU A 1033 -17.71 -23.34 -2.55
N VAL A 1034 -18.08 -22.71 -1.44
CA VAL A 1034 -19.46 -22.31 -1.14
C VAL A 1034 -19.79 -20.98 -1.82
N ILE A 1035 -20.93 -20.92 -2.51
CA ILE A 1035 -21.41 -19.70 -3.19
C ILE A 1035 -22.93 -19.64 -3.01
N ASP A 1036 -23.36 -19.07 -1.89
CA ASP A 1036 -24.72 -19.26 -1.38
C ASP A 1036 -25.34 -18.05 -0.66
N GLY A 1037 -24.73 -16.86 -0.78
CA GLY A 1037 -25.17 -15.65 -0.06
C GLY A 1037 -25.04 -15.75 1.48
N GLY A 1038 -24.23 -16.69 1.98
CA GLY A 1038 -24.07 -16.97 3.41
C GLY A 1038 -25.10 -17.95 3.98
N LEU A 1039 -25.94 -18.57 3.14
CA LEU A 1039 -27.02 -19.48 3.54
C LEU A 1039 -26.55 -20.64 4.44
N SER A 1040 -25.31 -21.09 4.35
CA SER A 1040 -24.72 -22.17 5.16
C SER A 1040 -23.61 -21.74 6.12
N ALA A 1041 -23.48 -20.43 6.39
CA ALA A 1041 -22.55 -19.84 7.36
C ALA A 1041 -23.03 -19.92 8.83
#